data_AF-A0A2S4LD57-F1
#
_entry.id   AF-A0A2S4LD57-F1
#
_cell.length_a   1.000
_cell.length_b   1.000
_cell.length_c   1.000
_cell.angle_alpha   90.00
_cell.angle_beta   90.00
_cell.angle_gamma   90.00
#
_symmetry.space_group_name_H-M   'P 1'
#
loop_
_entity.id
_entity.type
_entity.pdbx_description
1 polymer ?
#
loop_
_entity_poly.entity_id
_entity_poly.type
_entity_poly.pdbx_seq_one_letter_code
_entity_poly.pdbx_strand_id
1 'polypeptide(L)'
;MIDLSKRVLSFSDEFNGRSNLNTNADSPTWNTTFQGGTRNLPQFYEKQLYLDDNGTTLSSGGHADADPFKIQDGALTITAAPTTAADADVIKTPYTSGLINTGSGAYDFRYGYVEMRADMPTGAGLLPAFYMVRTDNVKLGEIDIVEYLADRPNYLHQTVWYSKDGVNTSIDKTVRATVATDQSQGYHTYGVDWQPDYTTFYLDGQVTGRMVTPESLKAPMYILADMSVGSSFGSPVSAGTPFPAPFKIDYIRVYQDASNFASITKTGTAANDTLSGGDGADTLSGGDGNDTILGAGGHDSLSGGAGNDRLLGGQGNDTLDGGAGADKLEGGRGDDTYIINNTGNTIVEFANAGTDTVRTSLASYALGGNLENLVYTGTGAFAGTGNSFDNAITGGSGNDTLVGGAGNDTLSGGAGHDKLSGGLGNDVLWGGSGNDTLTGGEGADTFVFKRGDSGTAFITDFQIGIDKLDVGSLGLTTFSDVQAHAVMSKEGNLVITAGAEKLVLQNVKIAQLSGSDFKFNADTSSPPSDNTPAPPPGDTSPTPAPDPSSPSVPGTSPEAGKLVTGTSGNDVLMGGSGHDTLDGGAGADTMIGGAGDDTYTVDHVRDVIVEMADEGIDTVRTSLATYTLKGNLENLVYTSSGAFRGVTNGLDNVLTGGTGNDVLIGGAGHDTLNGGAGNDRLNGGIGNDVLWGGSGNDTLTGDAGSDVFVFKRADGAGTSFITDFTLGTDKIDLSGLGYTSFADVQAHLSTGADGFALISDAGHDILLQHVTATQLKAADFLFS
;
A
#
# COMPACT_ATOMS: atom_id res chain seq x y z
N MET A 1 -26.48 -16.88 -13.81
CA MET A 1 -25.17 -16.21 -13.86
C MET A 1 -25.25 -14.99 -12.99
N ILE A 2 -24.32 -14.85 -12.06
CA ILE A 2 -24.11 -13.63 -11.28
C ILE A 2 -23.64 -12.51 -12.21
N ASP A 3 -24.08 -11.28 -11.96
CA ASP A 3 -23.64 -10.08 -12.69
C ASP A 3 -22.65 -9.31 -11.81
N LEU A 4 -21.36 -9.42 -12.14
CA LEU A 4 -20.29 -8.77 -11.39
C LEU A 4 -19.99 -7.35 -11.91
N SER A 5 -20.57 -6.90 -13.02
CA SER A 5 -20.24 -5.58 -13.60
C SER A 5 -20.74 -4.39 -12.78
N LYS A 6 -21.49 -4.64 -11.70
CA LYS A 6 -22.01 -3.63 -10.77
C LYS A 6 -21.35 -3.72 -9.39
N ARG A 7 -20.33 -4.57 -9.27
CA ARG A 7 -19.70 -4.88 -8.00
C ARG A 7 -18.21 -4.66 -8.12
N VAL A 8 -17.62 -4.23 -7.03
CA VAL A 8 -16.18 -4.12 -6.87
C VAL A 8 -15.69 -5.28 -6.01
N LEU A 9 -14.51 -5.81 -6.32
CA LEU A 9 -13.84 -6.78 -5.47
C LEU A 9 -13.42 -6.06 -4.19
N SER A 10 -14.06 -6.36 -3.07
CA SER A 10 -13.81 -5.70 -1.78
C SER A 10 -12.93 -6.53 -0.86
N PHE A 11 -12.76 -7.81 -1.16
CA PHE A 11 -11.81 -8.69 -0.50
C PHE A 11 -11.44 -9.84 -1.42
N SER A 12 -10.17 -10.25 -1.38
CA SER A 12 -9.72 -11.48 -2.00
C SER A 12 -8.53 -12.06 -1.28
N ASP A 13 -8.47 -13.38 -1.26
CA ASP A 13 -7.24 -14.10 -1.03
C ASP A 13 -7.05 -15.12 -2.15
N GLU A 14 -6.01 -14.91 -2.96
CA GLU A 14 -5.63 -15.75 -4.08
C GLU A 14 -4.53 -16.75 -3.69
N PHE A 15 -4.09 -16.77 -2.42
CA PHE A 15 -3.02 -17.61 -1.87
C PHE A 15 -1.71 -17.64 -2.69
N ASN A 16 -1.45 -16.60 -3.49
CA ASN A 16 -0.24 -16.47 -4.30
C ASN A 16 0.94 -15.95 -3.47
N GLY A 17 2.16 -16.36 -3.81
CA GLY A 17 3.39 -15.75 -3.29
C GLY A 17 3.82 -16.14 -1.87
N ARG A 18 3.13 -17.07 -1.19
CA ARG A 18 3.46 -17.55 0.16
C ARG A 18 3.43 -19.07 0.29
N SER A 19 4.15 -19.61 1.27
CA SER A 19 4.26 -21.06 1.51
C SER A 19 3.39 -21.59 2.65
N ASN A 20 2.95 -20.72 3.56
CA ASN A 20 2.17 -21.04 4.77
C ASN A 20 1.19 -19.91 5.10
N LEU A 21 0.32 -20.13 6.10
CA LEU A 21 -0.71 -19.17 6.51
C LEU A 21 -0.25 -18.13 7.55
N ASN A 22 0.71 -18.38 8.45
CA ASN A 22 1.32 -17.32 9.28
C ASN A 22 2.82 -17.11 9.01
N THR A 23 3.15 -15.85 8.80
CA THR A 23 3.83 -15.06 9.84
C THR A 23 2.96 -13.84 10.15
N ASN A 24 2.73 -13.56 11.43
CA ASN A 24 2.04 -12.37 11.99
C ASN A 24 2.73 -11.02 11.63
N ALA A 25 3.40 -10.95 10.49
CA ALA A 25 4.02 -9.75 9.94
C ALA A 25 3.47 -9.39 8.55
N ASP A 26 2.86 -10.33 7.81
CA ASP A 26 2.59 -10.13 6.37
C ASP A 26 1.18 -10.55 5.88
N SER A 27 0.25 -10.98 6.75
CA SER A 27 -1.17 -11.19 6.36
C SER A 27 -2.11 -11.16 7.58
N PRO A 28 -2.74 -10.01 7.91
CA PRO A 28 -3.71 -9.89 9.01
C PRO A 28 -5.08 -10.53 8.71
N THR A 29 -5.15 -11.40 7.69
CA THR A 29 -6.39 -11.79 7.01
C THR A 29 -7.05 -13.03 7.62
N TRP A 30 -6.28 -14.04 8.03
CA TRP A 30 -6.83 -15.32 8.48
C TRP A 30 -6.35 -15.71 9.88
N ASN A 31 -7.32 -15.88 10.78
CA ASN A 31 -7.14 -16.55 12.05
C ASN A 31 -7.26 -18.06 11.86
N THR A 32 -6.30 -18.82 12.37
CA THR A 32 -6.34 -20.29 12.41
C THR A 32 -6.99 -20.85 13.68
N THR A 33 -7.53 -19.95 14.52
CA THR A 33 -8.12 -20.28 15.82
C THR A 33 -9.49 -19.64 15.97
N PHE A 34 -10.35 -20.23 16.79
CA PHE A 34 -11.70 -19.73 17.02
C PHE A 34 -11.75 -19.01 18.37
N GLN A 35 -11.98 -17.70 18.37
CA GLN A 35 -12.14 -16.87 19.59
C GLN A 35 -11.09 -17.16 20.70
N GLY A 36 -9.80 -17.23 20.32
CA GLY A 36 -8.70 -17.40 21.27
C GLY A 36 -8.39 -18.86 21.69
N GLY A 37 -8.85 -19.87 20.94
CA GLY A 37 -8.47 -21.27 21.20
C GLY A 37 -8.82 -22.27 20.09
N THR A 38 -8.35 -23.51 20.26
CA THR A 38 -8.71 -24.64 19.40
C THR A 38 -10.08 -25.20 19.78
N ARG A 39 -10.96 -25.37 18.79
CA ARG A 39 -12.35 -25.83 18.97
C ARG A 39 -12.40 -27.35 19.01
N ASN A 40 -13.04 -27.91 20.03
CA ASN A 40 -13.60 -29.27 20.01
C ASN A 40 -15.10 -29.13 20.19
N LEU A 41 -15.90 -29.71 19.29
CA LEU A 41 -17.35 -29.66 19.33
C LEU A 41 -17.99 -31.03 19.61
N PRO A 42 -17.95 -31.51 20.87
CA PRO A 42 -18.61 -32.76 21.24
C PRO A 42 -20.11 -32.77 20.89
N GLN A 43 -20.75 -31.59 20.87
CA GLN A 43 -22.17 -31.43 20.60
C GLN A 43 -22.60 -31.78 19.17
N PHE A 44 -21.68 -31.72 18.19
CA PHE A 44 -21.91 -32.09 16.79
C PHE A 44 -21.31 -33.46 16.42
N TYR A 45 -20.76 -34.17 17.41
CA TYR A 45 -20.09 -35.47 17.26
C TYR A 45 -18.90 -35.44 16.27
N GLU A 46 -18.30 -34.26 16.13
CA GLU A 46 -17.02 -34.06 15.43
C GLU A 46 -15.87 -34.73 16.19
N LYS A 47 -14.88 -35.19 15.44
CA LYS A 47 -13.77 -36.02 15.94
C LYS A 47 -12.39 -35.45 15.62
N GLN A 48 -12.32 -34.31 14.95
CA GLN A 48 -11.10 -33.57 14.71
C GLN A 48 -10.76 -32.65 15.88
N LEU A 49 -9.47 -32.35 16.02
CA LEU A 49 -8.99 -31.15 16.67
C LEU A 49 -8.45 -30.20 15.60
N TYR A 50 -8.89 -28.94 15.59
CA TYR A 50 -8.27 -27.93 14.74
C TYR A 50 -6.94 -27.49 15.32
N LEU A 51 -5.91 -27.44 14.48
CA LEU A 51 -4.58 -26.96 14.84
C LEU A 51 -4.34 -25.59 14.21
N ASP A 52 -3.45 -24.80 14.82
CA ASP A 52 -2.87 -23.65 14.16
C ASP A 52 -1.81 -24.09 13.11
N ASP A 53 -1.23 -23.13 12.43
CA ASP A 53 -0.25 -23.34 11.36
C ASP A 53 1.17 -23.66 11.86
N ASN A 54 1.40 -23.63 13.17
CA ASN A 54 2.58 -24.24 13.78
C ASN A 54 2.31 -25.71 14.14
N GLY A 55 1.13 -26.24 13.78
CA GLY A 55 0.67 -27.56 14.17
C GLY A 55 0.32 -27.66 15.65
N THR A 56 0.22 -26.54 16.36
CA THR A 56 0.08 -26.51 17.83
C THR A 56 -1.36 -26.33 18.31
N THR A 57 -1.61 -26.77 19.55
CA THR A 57 -2.88 -26.53 20.26
C THR A 57 -2.72 -25.43 21.30
N LEU A 58 -3.57 -24.40 21.26
CA LEU A 58 -3.58 -23.32 22.27
C LEU A 58 -4.12 -23.76 23.65
N SER A 59 -4.90 -24.83 23.73
CA SER A 59 -5.72 -25.14 24.92
C SER A 59 -5.20 -26.28 25.81
N SER A 60 -4.14 -27.01 25.44
CA SER A 60 -3.74 -28.24 26.16
C SER A 60 -2.26 -28.47 26.46
N GLY A 61 -1.36 -27.51 26.17
CA GLY A 61 0.04 -27.58 26.63
C GLY A 61 1.11 -27.77 25.56
N GLY A 62 1.00 -27.10 24.40
CA GLY A 62 2.09 -27.01 23.43
C GLY A 62 2.38 -28.30 22.65
N HIS A 63 1.36 -29.13 22.43
CA HIS A 63 1.47 -30.33 21.60
C HIS A 63 1.41 -29.96 20.12
N ALA A 64 2.32 -30.53 19.32
CA ALA A 64 2.48 -30.26 17.89
C ALA A 64 2.23 -31.55 17.09
N ASP A 65 1.20 -31.56 16.25
CA ASP A 65 1.07 -32.52 15.14
C ASP A 65 1.51 -31.79 13.85
N ALA A 66 1.39 -32.43 12.69
CA ALA A 66 1.69 -31.77 11.42
C ALA A 66 0.78 -30.55 11.19
N ASP A 67 1.38 -29.44 10.72
CA ASP A 67 0.66 -28.28 10.21
C ASP A 67 -0.40 -28.73 9.19
N PRO A 68 -1.69 -28.49 9.45
CA PRO A 68 -2.76 -28.91 8.55
C PRO A 68 -2.84 -28.02 7.29
N PHE A 69 -2.12 -26.90 7.25
CA PHE A 69 -2.18 -25.93 6.17
C PHE A 69 -0.96 -26.02 5.27
N LYS A 70 -1.17 -25.91 3.96
CA LYS A 70 -0.08 -25.81 3.00
C LYS A 70 -0.49 -24.96 1.82
N ILE A 71 0.33 -23.97 1.47
CA ILE A 71 0.12 -23.20 0.25
C ILE A 71 1.11 -23.68 -0.81
N GLN A 72 0.59 -24.08 -1.97
CA GLN A 72 1.39 -24.54 -3.09
C GLN A 72 0.68 -24.21 -4.40
N ASP A 73 1.44 -23.72 -5.38
CA ASP A 73 0.94 -23.39 -6.72
C ASP A 73 -0.26 -22.43 -6.71
N GLY A 74 -0.29 -21.48 -5.78
CA GLY A 74 -1.37 -20.49 -5.63
C GLY A 74 -2.63 -21.01 -4.94
N ALA A 75 -2.60 -22.19 -4.32
CA ALA A 75 -3.75 -22.76 -3.62
C ALA A 75 -3.42 -23.14 -2.18
N LEU A 76 -4.33 -22.83 -1.26
CA LEU A 76 -4.31 -23.33 0.11
C LEU A 76 -4.85 -24.77 0.15
N THR A 77 -4.18 -25.65 0.88
CA THR A 77 -4.68 -26.98 1.22
C THR A 77 -4.88 -27.07 2.72
N ILE A 78 -6.12 -27.35 3.15
CA ILE A 78 -6.45 -27.77 4.51
C ILE A 78 -6.48 -29.30 4.54
N THR A 79 -5.66 -29.91 5.40
CA THR A 79 -5.49 -31.36 5.45
C THR A 79 -6.11 -31.93 6.72
N ALA A 80 -7.03 -32.89 6.58
CA ALA A 80 -7.45 -33.74 7.68
C ALA A 80 -6.58 -35.00 7.75
N ALA A 81 -6.14 -35.38 8.95
CA ALA A 81 -5.29 -36.54 9.17
C ALA A 81 -5.62 -37.28 10.48
N PRO A 82 -5.35 -38.59 10.57
CA PRO A 82 -5.30 -39.30 11.84
C PRO A 82 -4.17 -38.74 12.69
N THR A 83 -4.42 -38.65 13.99
CA THR A 83 -3.38 -38.27 14.96
C THR A 83 -2.27 -39.30 15.02
N THR A 84 -1.06 -38.85 15.35
CA THR A 84 -0.02 -39.80 15.71
C THR A 84 -0.39 -40.54 17.00
N ALA A 85 0.19 -41.73 17.23
CA ALA A 85 -0.11 -42.51 18.44
C ALA A 85 0.25 -41.76 19.73
N ALA A 86 1.28 -40.92 19.71
CA ALA A 86 1.66 -40.09 20.86
C ALA A 86 0.64 -38.98 21.12
N ASP A 87 0.13 -38.37 20.05
CA ASP A 87 -0.84 -37.28 20.15
C ASP A 87 -2.24 -37.78 20.50
N ALA A 88 -2.65 -38.96 20.01
CA ALA A 88 -3.93 -39.58 20.32
C ALA A 88 -4.16 -39.79 21.83
N ASP A 89 -3.10 -40.15 22.56
CA ASP A 89 -3.13 -40.32 24.02
C ASP A 89 -3.29 -38.99 24.77
N VAL A 90 -2.85 -37.89 24.15
CA VAL A 90 -2.81 -36.55 24.71
C VAL A 90 -4.07 -35.77 24.38
N ILE A 91 -4.39 -35.62 23.09
CA ILE A 91 -5.48 -34.77 22.61
C ILE A 91 -6.84 -35.46 22.68
N LYS A 92 -6.86 -36.79 22.86
CA LYS A 92 -8.07 -37.64 23.03
C LYS A 92 -9.06 -37.57 21.87
N THR A 93 -8.66 -37.00 20.73
CA THR A 93 -9.38 -37.06 19.46
C THR A 93 -8.59 -37.91 18.47
N PRO A 94 -9.27 -38.69 17.61
CA PRO A 94 -8.59 -39.57 16.65
C PRO A 94 -8.08 -38.85 15.39
N TYR A 95 -8.43 -37.58 15.18
CA TYR A 95 -8.06 -36.82 13.98
C TYR A 95 -7.65 -35.38 14.30
N THR A 96 -6.87 -34.79 13.41
CA THR A 96 -6.50 -33.37 13.34
C THR A 96 -6.94 -32.78 12.01
N SER A 97 -7.18 -31.46 11.99
CA SER A 97 -7.45 -30.71 10.77
C SER A 97 -7.23 -29.20 10.96
N GLY A 98 -7.64 -28.39 9.98
CA GLY A 98 -7.51 -26.93 10.01
C GLY A 98 -8.84 -26.20 9.82
N LEU A 99 -8.89 -24.98 10.35
CA LEU A 99 -9.93 -23.99 10.17
C LEU A 99 -9.27 -22.64 9.93
N ILE A 100 -9.76 -21.89 8.97
CA ILE A 100 -9.42 -20.46 8.79
C ILE A 100 -10.67 -19.62 8.98
N ASN A 101 -10.52 -18.44 9.56
CA ASN A 101 -11.58 -17.45 9.65
C ASN A 101 -11.04 -16.04 9.59
N THR A 102 -11.78 -15.10 9.01
CA THR A 102 -11.38 -13.69 9.11
C THR A 102 -11.58 -13.17 10.54
N GLY A 103 -12.31 -13.87 11.42
CA GLY A 103 -12.56 -13.39 12.79
C GLY A 103 -13.44 -12.13 12.83
N SER A 104 -14.06 -11.85 13.98
CA SER A 104 -14.80 -10.59 14.13
C SER A 104 -13.82 -9.44 14.17
N GLY A 105 -13.95 -8.52 13.24
CA GLY A 105 -13.08 -7.36 13.08
C GLY A 105 -12.05 -7.53 11.97
N ALA A 106 -11.57 -8.74 11.62
CA ALA A 106 -10.50 -8.79 10.61
C ALA A 106 -10.92 -8.48 9.18
N TYR A 107 -12.11 -8.93 8.83
CA TYR A 107 -12.85 -8.49 7.67
C TYR A 107 -14.31 -8.77 7.95
N ASP A 108 -15.01 -7.73 8.39
CA ASP A 108 -16.44 -7.72 8.62
C ASP A 108 -17.08 -6.93 7.48
N PHE A 109 -18.05 -7.52 6.81
CA PHE A 109 -18.73 -6.85 5.71
C PHE A 109 -20.23 -7.09 5.77
N ARG A 110 -20.98 -6.29 5.03
CA ARG A 110 -22.42 -6.43 4.91
C ARG A 110 -22.84 -6.45 3.46
N TYR A 111 -23.55 -7.52 3.11
CA TYR A 111 -24.07 -7.80 1.78
C TYR A 111 -22.96 -7.97 0.73
N GLY A 112 -23.31 -8.47 -0.44
CA GLY A 112 -22.37 -8.73 -1.51
C GLY A 112 -22.43 -10.17 -2.03
N TYR A 113 -21.55 -10.48 -2.96
CA TYR A 113 -21.37 -11.81 -3.52
C TYR A 113 -20.07 -12.39 -3.02
N VAL A 114 -20.16 -13.50 -2.30
CA VAL A 114 -19.03 -14.17 -1.64
C VAL A 114 -18.83 -15.48 -2.35
N GLU A 115 -17.61 -15.79 -2.75
CA GLU A 115 -17.29 -17.06 -3.38
C GLU A 115 -15.98 -17.66 -2.92
N MET A 116 -15.92 -18.98 -2.97
CA MET A 116 -14.72 -19.78 -2.80
C MET A 116 -14.63 -20.75 -3.96
N ARG A 117 -13.45 -20.85 -4.57
CA ARG A 117 -13.16 -21.90 -5.56
C ARG A 117 -12.35 -23.01 -4.92
N ALA A 118 -12.86 -24.23 -4.92
CA ALA A 118 -12.23 -25.34 -4.20
C ALA A 118 -12.41 -26.70 -4.87
N ASP A 119 -11.44 -27.59 -4.63
CA ASP A 119 -11.43 -29.02 -4.98
C ASP A 119 -11.67 -29.84 -3.71
N MET A 120 -12.77 -30.59 -3.68
CA MET A 120 -13.27 -31.26 -2.49
C MET A 120 -12.68 -32.68 -2.31
N PRO A 121 -12.48 -33.14 -1.06
CA PRO A 121 -12.00 -34.50 -0.77
C PRO A 121 -13.02 -35.58 -1.13
N THR A 122 -12.64 -36.85 -1.01
CA THR A 122 -13.58 -38.00 -1.05
C THR A 122 -13.50 -38.82 0.22
N GLY A 123 -14.60 -39.44 0.64
CA GLY A 123 -14.60 -40.46 1.70
C GLY A 123 -15.57 -40.19 2.85
N ALA A 124 -16.10 -41.26 3.43
CA ALA A 124 -17.07 -41.16 4.51
C ALA A 124 -16.50 -40.44 5.75
N GLY A 125 -17.29 -39.53 6.30
CA GLY A 125 -16.96 -38.78 7.50
C GLY A 125 -16.09 -37.55 7.28
N LEU A 126 -15.75 -37.15 6.05
CA LEU A 126 -15.15 -35.84 5.79
C LEU A 126 -16.26 -34.84 5.47
N LEU A 127 -16.16 -33.64 6.05
CA LEU A 127 -17.13 -32.55 5.92
C LEU A 127 -16.40 -31.20 5.81
N PRO A 128 -15.86 -30.83 4.64
CA PRO A 128 -15.41 -29.47 4.41
C PRO A 128 -16.60 -28.51 4.33
N ALA A 129 -16.40 -27.31 4.88
CA ALA A 129 -17.39 -26.26 4.95
C ALA A 129 -16.80 -24.90 4.60
N PHE A 130 -17.62 -24.06 3.95
CA PHE A 130 -17.35 -22.64 3.72
C PHE A 130 -18.62 -21.86 4.05
N TYR A 131 -18.51 -20.94 5.00
CA TYR A 131 -19.66 -20.33 5.65
C TYR A 131 -19.30 -18.97 6.23
N MET A 132 -20.33 -18.23 6.63
CA MET A 132 -20.20 -16.94 7.26
C MET A 132 -20.98 -16.92 8.56
N VAL A 133 -20.46 -16.22 9.57
CA VAL A 133 -21.11 -16.06 10.88
C VAL A 133 -21.21 -14.59 11.24
N ARG A 134 -22.30 -14.23 11.93
CA ARG A 134 -22.56 -12.89 12.40
C ARG A 134 -21.53 -12.40 13.42
N THR A 135 -21.11 -11.15 13.32
CA THR A 135 -19.98 -10.61 14.10
C THR A 135 -20.32 -10.28 15.55
N ASP A 136 -21.50 -9.70 15.80
CA ASP A 136 -21.88 -9.17 17.12
C ASP A 136 -22.30 -10.25 18.17
N ASN A 137 -22.46 -11.52 17.76
CA ASN A 137 -22.96 -12.65 18.57
C ASN A 137 -24.27 -12.43 19.36
N VAL A 138 -25.05 -11.37 19.10
CA VAL A 138 -26.28 -11.06 19.89
C VAL A 138 -27.46 -11.99 19.53
N LYS A 139 -27.47 -12.58 18.33
CA LYS A 139 -28.48 -13.53 17.82
C LYS A 139 -27.80 -14.57 16.95
N LEU A 140 -28.46 -15.72 16.72
CA LEU A 140 -28.03 -16.67 15.69
C LEU A 140 -28.10 -16.02 14.30
N GLY A 141 -27.01 -16.15 13.55
CA GLY A 141 -26.89 -15.72 12.17
C GLY A 141 -25.69 -16.39 11.51
N GLU A 142 -25.96 -17.33 10.61
CA GLU A 142 -24.95 -18.09 9.88
C GLU A 142 -25.48 -18.46 8.50
N ILE A 143 -24.61 -18.38 7.50
CA ILE A 143 -24.88 -18.70 6.10
C ILE A 143 -23.84 -19.72 5.65
N ASP A 144 -24.27 -20.96 5.49
CA ASP A 144 -23.46 -22.06 4.98
C ASP A 144 -23.50 -22.05 3.46
N ILE A 145 -22.44 -21.52 2.84
CA ILE A 145 -22.30 -21.40 1.38
C ILE A 145 -22.09 -22.78 0.77
N VAL A 146 -21.35 -23.66 1.46
CA VAL A 146 -21.29 -25.09 1.20
C VAL A 146 -20.96 -25.87 2.47
N GLU A 147 -21.72 -26.94 2.71
CA GLU A 147 -21.35 -28.07 3.57
C GLU A 147 -21.27 -29.33 2.70
N TYR A 148 -20.08 -29.88 2.50
CA TYR A 148 -19.89 -30.96 1.53
C TYR A 148 -19.76 -32.33 2.21
N LEU A 149 -20.67 -33.26 1.90
CA LEU A 149 -20.57 -34.64 2.37
C LEU A 149 -19.75 -35.47 1.39
N ALA A 150 -18.50 -35.78 1.74
CA ALA A 150 -17.56 -36.41 0.82
C ALA A 150 -17.85 -37.88 0.45
N ASP A 151 -18.88 -38.50 1.04
CA ASP A 151 -19.44 -39.78 0.59
C ASP A 151 -20.68 -39.64 -0.30
N ARG A 152 -21.12 -38.41 -0.56
CA ARG A 152 -22.24 -38.05 -1.44
C ARG A 152 -21.82 -36.93 -2.40
N PRO A 153 -20.84 -37.19 -3.29
CA PRO A 153 -20.18 -36.16 -4.09
C PRO A 153 -21.08 -35.31 -4.98
N ASN A 154 -22.26 -35.82 -5.34
CA ASN A 154 -23.23 -35.14 -6.21
C ASN A 154 -24.31 -34.38 -5.42
N TYR A 155 -24.09 -34.15 -4.13
CA TYR A 155 -25.08 -33.56 -3.24
C TYR A 155 -24.52 -32.34 -2.53
N LEU A 156 -25.15 -31.19 -2.77
CA LEU A 156 -24.77 -29.92 -2.16
C LEU A 156 -25.71 -29.59 -1.00
N HIS A 157 -25.14 -29.26 0.15
CA HIS A 157 -25.87 -28.68 1.27
C HIS A 157 -25.50 -27.21 1.42
N GLN A 158 -26.53 -26.38 1.45
CA GLN A 158 -26.42 -24.95 1.72
C GLN A 158 -27.50 -24.62 2.74
N THR A 159 -27.09 -24.09 3.87
CA THR A 159 -27.91 -23.97 5.06
C THR A 159 -27.85 -22.54 5.57
N VAL A 160 -28.92 -22.10 6.23
CA VAL A 160 -28.97 -20.79 6.85
C VAL A 160 -29.55 -20.94 8.24
N TRP A 161 -28.83 -20.47 9.24
CA TRP A 161 -29.23 -20.48 10.64
C TRP A 161 -29.57 -19.06 11.10
N TYR A 162 -30.78 -18.86 11.62
CA TYR A 162 -31.24 -17.53 11.99
C TYR A 162 -32.29 -17.56 13.11
N SER A 163 -32.47 -16.45 13.81
CA SER A 163 -33.49 -16.30 14.85
C SER A 163 -34.81 -15.78 14.26
N LYS A 164 -35.86 -16.61 14.25
CA LYS A 164 -37.18 -16.24 13.67
C LYS A 164 -37.97 -15.22 14.52
N ASP A 165 -37.89 -15.30 15.85
CA ASP A 165 -38.72 -14.51 16.77
C ASP A 165 -37.91 -13.71 17.82
N GLY A 166 -36.62 -13.46 17.58
CA GLY A 166 -35.77 -12.71 18.51
C GLY A 166 -35.40 -13.42 19.82
N VAL A 167 -35.84 -14.68 20.00
CA VAL A 167 -35.43 -15.60 21.08
C VAL A 167 -34.85 -16.86 20.42
N ASN A 168 -33.77 -17.38 20.99
CA ASN A 168 -32.96 -18.42 20.37
C ASN A 168 -33.76 -19.70 20.02
N THR A 169 -33.44 -20.27 18.85
CA THR A 169 -33.76 -21.59 18.30
C THR A 169 -34.95 -21.71 17.33
N SER A 170 -34.68 -21.42 16.05
CA SER A 170 -35.34 -22.14 14.95
C SER A 170 -34.40 -22.28 13.75
N ILE A 171 -34.15 -23.52 13.32
CA ILE A 171 -33.45 -23.85 12.07
C ILE A 171 -34.51 -23.81 10.96
N ASP A 172 -34.43 -22.92 9.96
CA ASP A 172 -35.37 -23.03 8.84
C ASP A 172 -34.98 -22.32 7.53
N LYS A 173 -34.02 -22.90 6.77
CA LYS A 173 -34.24 -23.35 5.38
C LYS A 173 -32.92 -23.92 4.83
N THR A 174 -32.89 -25.23 4.57
CA THR A 174 -31.79 -25.84 3.81
C THR A 174 -32.15 -25.84 2.33
N VAL A 175 -31.30 -25.25 1.49
CA VAL A 175 -31.29 -25.55 0.06
C VAL A 175 -30.49 -26.84 -0.12
N ARG A 176 -31.17 -27.93 -0.43
CA ARG A 176 -30.53 -29.19 -0.78
C ARG A 176 -30.73 -29.44 -2.27
N ALA A 177 -29.64 -29.53 -3.02
CA ALA A 177 -29.67 -29.77 -4.45
C ALA A 177 -28.85 -31.02 -4.79
N THR A 178 -29.44 -31.94 -5.55
CA THR A 178 -28.65 -32.91 -6.31
C THR A 178 -28.10 -32.18 -7.53
N VAL A 179 -26.78 -32.14 -7.62
CA VAL A 179 -26.07 -31.50 -8.73
C VAL A 179 -25.54 -32.58 -9.68
N ALA A 180 -25.44 -32.25 -10.96
CA ALA A 180 -25.03 -33.22 -11.98
C ALA A 180 -23.54 -33.57 -11.92
N THR A 181 -22.75 -32.70 -11.28
CA THR A 181 -21.29 -32.78 -11.17
C THR A 181 -20.85 -33.40 -9.85
N ASP A 182 -19.86 -34.29 -9.94
CA ASP A 182 -19.12 -34.80 -8.79
C ASP A 182 -18.12 -33.74 -8.36
N GLN A 183 -18.36 -33.14 -7.20
CA GLN A 183 -17.58 -32.00 -6.70
C GLN A 183 -16.17 -32.39 -6.23
N SER A 184 -15.84 -33.68 -6.18
CA SER A 184 -14.48 -34.16 -5.90
C SER A 184 -13.61 -34.33 -7.15
N GLN A 185 -14.17 -33.99 -8.32
CA GLN A 185 -13.48 -34.12 -9.61
C GLN A 185 -13.01 -32.74 -10.09
N GLY A 186 -12.10 -32.12 -9.34
CA GLY A 186 -11.50 -30.83 -9.66
C GLY A 186 -12.20 -29.66 -8.99
N TYR A 187 -11.78 -28.46 -9.36
CA TYR A 187 -12.22 -27.22 -8.72
C TYR A 187 -13.61 -26.77 -9.19
N HIS A 188 -14.45 -26.42 -8.22
CA HIS A 188 -15.76 -25.80 -8.40
C HIS A 188 -15.85 -24.49 -7.64
N THR A 189 -16.69 -23.58 -8.10
CA THR A 189 -16.92 -22.28 -7.44
C THR A 189 -18.23 -22.30 -6.67
N TYR A 190 -18.14 -22.11 -5.36
CA TYR A 190 -19.25 -22.08 -4.42
C TYR A 190 -19.51 -20.64 -4.04
N GLY A 191 -20.73 -20.14 -4.26
CA GLY A 191 -21.02 -18.72 -4.07
C GLY A 191 -22.35 -18.45 -3.40
N VAL A 192 -22.45 -17.28 -2.75
CA VAL A 192 -23.70 -16.72 -2.25
C VAL A 192 -23.78 -15.24 -2.59
N ASP A 193 -24.88 -14.81 -3.19
CA ASP A 193 -25.27 -13.41 -3.30
C ASP A 193 -26.19 -13.07 -2.13
N TRP A 194 -25.63 -12.43 -1.11
CA TRP A 194 -26.30 -12.03 0.12
C TRP A 194 -26.72 -10.56 0.02
N GLN A 195 -28.02 -10.32 -0.06
CA GLN A 195 -28.62 -8.99 -0.19
C GLN A 195 -29.60 -8.75 0.97
N PRO A 196 -29.95 -7.49 1.30
CA PRO A 196 -30.90 -7.18 2.38
C PRO A 196 -32.27 -7.85 2.20
N ASP A 197 -32.68 -8.06 0.95
CA ASP A 197 -33.99 -8.64 0.64
C ASP A 197 -33.92 -10.15 0.38
N TYR A 198 -32.85 -10.63 -0.26
CA TYR A 198 -32.72 -12.03 -0.66
C TYR A 198 -31.30 -12.54 -0.55
N THR A 199 -31.17 -13.81 -0.19
CA THR A 199 -29.93 -14.57 -0.23
C THR A 199 -30.06 -15.65 -1.30
N THR A 200 -29.17 -15.64 -2.29
CA THR A 200 -29.19 -16.55 -3.45
C THR A 200 -27.90 -17.34 -3.51
N PHE A 201 -27.99 -18.66 -3.62
CA PHE A 201 -26.85 -19.56 -3.64
C PHE A 201 -26.48 -19.99 -5.05
N TYR A 202 -25.19 -20.24 -5.26
CA TYR A 202 -24.60 -20.57 -6.54
C TYR A 202 -23.63 -21.76 -6.45
N LEU A 203 -23.59 -22.54 -7.53
CA LEU A 203 -22.52 -23.49 -7.85
C LEU A 203 -22.12 -23.24 -9.32
N ASP A 204 -20.84 -22.98 -9.57
CA ASP A 204 -20.28 -22.67 -10.90
C ASP A 204 -21.10 -21.59 -11.64
N GLY A 205 -21.50 -20.54 -10.90
CA GLY A 205 -22.30 -19.41 -11.41
C GLY A 205 -23.79 -19.73 -11.67
N GLN A 206 -24.24 -20.96 -11.44
CA GLN A 206 -25.63 -21.39 -11.56
C GLN A 206 -26.37 -21.33 -10.24
N VAL A 207 -27.60 -20.80 -10.25
CA VAL A 207 -28.42 -20.69 -9.04
C VAL A 207 -28.86 -22.07 -8.56
N THR A 208 -28.56 -22.40 -7.31
CA THR A 208 -28.97 -23.65 -6.65
C THR A 208 -30.16 -23.45 -5.73
N GLY A 209 -30.34 -22.24 -5.19
CA GLY A 209 -31.51 -21.88 -4.40
C GLY A 209 -31.55 -20.41 -4.00
N ARG A 210 -32.70 -19.97 -3.48
CA ARG A 210 -32.93 -18.59 -3.03
C ARG A 210 -33.87 -18.55 -1.83
N MET A 211 -33.66 -17.57 -0.96
CA MET A 211 -34.55 -17.26 0.16
C MET A 211 -34.61 -15.76 0.44
N VAL A 212 -35.65 -15.34 1.18
CA VAL A 212 -35.73 -13.99 1.72
C VAL A 212 -34.70 -13.89 2.86
N THR A 213 -33.96 -12.79 2.92
CA THR A 213 -32.96 -12.56 3.97
C THR A 213 -33.65 -12.23 5.30
N PRO A 214 -33.53 -13.09 6.32
CA PRO A 214 -34.11 -12.86 7.64
C PRO A 214 -33.43 -11.70 8.36
N GLU A 215 -34.15 -11.07 9.28
CA GLU A 215 -33.66 -9.88 9.99
C GLU A 215 -32.36 -10.13 10.78
N SER A 216 -32.16 -11.32 11.35
CA SER A 216 -30.93 -11.61 12.09
C SER A 216 -29.69 -11.75 11.20
N LEU A 217 -29.86 -11.94 9.88
CA LEU A 217 -28.79 -12.00 8.88
C LEU A 217 -28.53 -10.65 8.20
N LYS A 218 -29.03 -9.54 8.72
CA LYS A 218 -28.75 -8.20 8.19
C LYS A 218 -27.64 -7.47 8.93
N ALA A 219 -27.04 -8.13 9.92
CA ALA A 219 -25.85 -7.64 10.61
C ALA A 219 -24.58 -8.05 9.84
N PRO A 220 -23.44 -7.39 10.10
CA PRO A 220 -22.17 -7.76 9.47
C PRO A 220 -21.79 -9.21 9.79
N MET A 221 -21.08 -9.84 8.87
CA MET A 221 -20.64 -11.22 8.96
C MET A 221 -19.15 -11.33 8.62
N TYR A 222 -18.48 -12.34 9.17
CA TYR A 222 -17.11 -12.71 8.86
C TYR A 222 -17.07 -14.11 8.25
N ILE A 223 -15.97 -14.45 7.55
CA ILE A 223 -15.85 -15.64 6.70
C ILE A 223 -15.13 -16.76 7.44
N LEU A 224 -15.54 -18.01 7.23
CA LEU A 224 -14.88 -19.21 7.74
C LEU A 224 -14.78 -20.29 6.65
N ALA A 225 -13.68 -21.04 6.66
CA ALA A 225 -13.54 -22.30 5.94
C ALA A 225 -12.88 -23.35 6.84
N ASP A 226 -13.42 -24.57 6.88
CA ASP A 226 -12.85 -25.65 7.69
C ASP A 226 -13.00 -27.03 7.05
N MET A 227 -12.24 -27.99 7.57
CA MET A 227 -12.39 -29.41 7.26
C MET A 227 -12.72 -30.20 8.53
N SER A 228 -14.01 -30.50 8.72
CA SER A 228 -14.47 -31.34 9.83
C SER A 228 -14.29 -32.83 9.55
N VAL A 229 -14.05 -33.62 10.61
CA VAL A 229 -13.91 -35.09 10.54
C VAL A 229 -14.89 -35.77 11.51
N GLY A 230 -15.85 -36.48 10.94
CA GLY A 230 -17.00 -37.03 11.64
C GLY A 230 -18.01 -35.95 11.97
N SER A 231 -19.29 -36.30 11.92
CA SER A 231 -20.36 -35.45 12.47
C SER A 231 -21.63 -36.28 12.63
N SER A 232 -22.61 -35.74 13.36
CA SER A 232 -23.98 -36.30 13.37
C SER A 232 -24.75 -36.04 12.07
N PHE A 233 -24.23 -35.17 11.20
CA PHE A 233 -24.86 -34.77 9.95
C PHE A 233 -24.47 -35.69 8.77
N GLY A 234 -23.21 -36.15 8.75
CA GLY A 234 -22.64 -37.02 7.73
C GLY A 234 -22.60 -38.50 8.12
N SER A 235 -22.04 -39.32 7.23
CA SER A 235 -21.77 -40.73 7.56
C SER A 235 -20.57 -40.84 8.51
N PRO A 236 -20.52 -41.84 9.41
CA PRO A 236 -19.34 -42.06 10.23
C PRO A 236 -18.08 -42.28 9.40
N VAL A 237 -16.93 -41.87 9.93
CA VAL A 237 -15.63 -42.22 9.33
C VAL A 237 -15.51 -43.73 9.18
N SER A 238 -15.11 -44.18 7.99
CA SER A 238 -15.02 -45.59 7.63
C SER A 238 -13.56 -46.03 7.47
N ALA A 239 -13.29 -47.34 7.50
CA ALA A 239 -11.95 -47.86 7.22
C ALA A 239 -11.45 -47.57 5.79
N GLY A 240 -12.35 -47.20 4.87
CA GLY A 240 -12.02 -46.83 3.49
C GLY A 240 -11.87 -45.33 3.26
N THR A 241 -11.99 -44.49 4.30
CA THR A 241 -11.80 -43.04 4.17
C THR A 241 -10.32 -42.75 3.89
N PRO A 242 -9.99 -42.10 2.77
CA PRO A 242 -8.60 -41.85 2.39
C PRO A 242 -8.03 -40.72 3.25
N PHE A 243 -6.98 -41.04 4.00
CA PHE A 243 -6.19 -40.07 4.76
C PHE A 243 -4.72 -40.11 4.32
N PRO A 244 -3.99 -38.97 4.37
CA PRO A 244 -4.49 -37.63 4.66
C PRO A 244 -5.45 -37.13 3.57
N ALA A 245 -6.48 -36.39 3.98
CA ALA A 245 -7.53 -35.91 3.10
C ALA A 245 -7.38 -34.41 2.81
N PRO A 246 -7.14 -34.00 1.56
CA PRO A 246 -6.96 -32.60 1.21
C PRO A 246 -8.30 -31.91 0.85
N PHE A 247 -8.51 -30.72 1.40
CA PHE A 247 -9.49 -29.73 0.92
C PHE A 247 -8.69 -28.56 0.36
N LYS A 248 -8.73 -28.38 -0.97
CA LYS A 248 -7.90 -27.39 -1.64
C LYS A 248 -8.73 -26.20 -2.06
N ILE A 249 -8.29 -25.02 -1.69
CA ILE A 249 -8.92 -23.73 -1.94
C ILE A 249 -8.00 -22.95 -2.87
N ASP A 250 -8.49 -22.63 -4.05
CA ASP A 250 -7.79 -21.81 -5.06
C ASP A 250 -7.85 -20.33 -4.67
N TYR A 251 -9.06 -19.81 -4.40
CA TYR A 251 -9.25 -18.46 -3.94
C TYR A 251 -10.51 -18.31 -3.09
N ILE A 252 -10.57 -17.23 -2.30
CA ILE A 252 -11.78 -16.71 -1.65
C ILE A 252 -11.94 -15.25 -2.06
N ARG A 253 -13.14 -14.85 -2.50
CA ARG A 253 -13.43 -13.48 -2.95
C ARG A 253 -14.75 -12.95 -2.41
N VAL A 254 -14.81 -11.65 -2.18
CA VAL A 254 -16.03 -10.90 -1.86
C VAL A 254 -16.18 -9.72 -2.81
N TYR A 255 -17.38 -9.57 -3.34
CA TYR A 255 -17.75 -8.50 -4.25
C TYR A 255 -18.94 -7.73 -3.68
N GLN A 256 -18.76 -6.44 -3.40
CA GLN A 256 -19.82 -5.57 -2.89
C GLN A 256 -20.29 -4.57 -3.95
N ASP A 257 -21.48 -4.01 -3.78
CA ASP A 257 -22.00 -3.01 -4.71
C ASP A 257 -21.06 -1.80 -4.72
N ALA A 258 -20.70 -1.31 -5.91
CA ALA A 258 -19.78 -0.17 -6.04
C ALA A 258 -20.28 1.07 -5.28
N SER A 259 -21.61 1.22 -5.13
CA SER A 259 -22.21 2.31 -4.37
C SER A 259 -21.91 2.27 -2.86
N ASN A 260 -21.48 1.14 -2.31
CA ASN A 260 -21.07 1.05 -0.91
C ASN A 260 -19.74 1.80 -0.65
N PHE A 261 -18.89 1.95 -1.67
CA PHE A 261 -17.58 2.60 -1.59
C PHE A 261 -17.60 4.04 -2.06
N ALA A 262 -18.79 4.58 -2.37
CA ALA A 262 -18.92 5.98 -2.75
C ALA A 262 -18.69 6.87 -1.52
N SER A 263 -17.79 7.85 -1.66
CA SER A 263 -17.54 8.84 -0.60
C SER A 263 -18.81 9.62 -0.24
N ILE A 264 -19.02 9.79 1.05
CA ILE A 264 -20.12 10.50 1.68
C ILE A 264 -19.57 11.70 2.43
N THR A 265 -20.01 12.90 2.05
CA THR A 265 -19.82 14.11 2.85
C THR A 265 -21.11 14.47 3.58
N LYS A 266 -21.07 14.54 4.92
CA LYS A 266 -22.21 14.94 5.76
C LYS A 266 -21.79 15.90 6.86
N THR A 267 -22.67 16.85 7.15
CA THR A 267 -22.57 17.74 8.31
C THR A 267 -23.86 17.65 9.11
N GLY A 268 -23.74 17.43 10.41
CA GLY A 268 -24.83 17.46 11.37
C GLY A 268 -25.31 18.88 11.65
N THR A 269 -26.12 19.00 12.68
CA THR A 269 -26.81 20.21 13.08
C THR A 269 -26.20 20.78 14.36
N ALA A 270 -26.98 21.52 15.14
CA ALA A 270 -26.58 21.98 16.46
C ALA A 270 -27.19 21.11 17.59
N ALA A 271 -27.71 19.95 17.23
CA ALA A 271 -28.33 18.99 18.12
C ALA A 271 -27.55 17.68 18.06
N ASN A 272 -27.79 16.79 19.02
CA ASN A 272 -27.17 15.47 19.05
C ASN A 272 -27.59 14.64 17.82
N ASP A 273 -26.65 14.41 16.92
CA ASP A 273 -26.83 13.72 15.65
C ASP A 273 -26.22 12.31 15.67
N THR A 274 -26.68 11.48 14.73
CA THR A 274 -26.07 10.18 14.45
C THR A 274 -25.77 10.10 12.97
N LEU A 275 -24.49 10.13 12.62
CA LEU A 275 -23.99 10.16 11.25
C LEU A 275 -23.33 8.83 10.89
N SER A 276 -23.43 8.44 9.62
CA SER A 276 -22.79 7.23 9.09
C SER A 276 -22.27 7.48 7.68
N GLY A 277 -21.02 7.09 7.46
CA GLY A 277 -20.25 7.19 6.22
C GLY A 277 -20.61 6.10 5.22
N GLY A 278 -20.13 4.88 5.40
CA GLY A 278 -20.25 3.83 4.37
C GLY A 278 -19.01 2.96 4.36
N ASP A 279 -18.74 2.27 3.25
CA ASP A 279 -17.47 1.55 3.05
C ASP A 279 -16.48 2.41 2.20
N GLY A 280 -16.79 3.69 1.94
CA GLY A 280 -15.99 4.62 1.15
C GLY A 280 -15.21 5.61 2.02
N ALA A 281 -14.29 6.37 1.44
CA ALA A 281 -13.55 7.39 2.19
C ALA A 281 -14.45 8.61 2.47
N ASP A 282 -14.96 8.73 3.68
CA ASP A 282 -16.04 9.64 4.03
C ASP A 282 -15.55 10.89 4.77
N THR A 283 -16.33 11.97 4.71
CA THR A 283 -16.06 13.19 5.49
C THR A 283 -17.30 13.56 6.28
N LEU A 284 -17.25 13.33 7.59
CA LEU A 284 -18.39 13.48 8.49
C LEU A 284 -18.07 14.51 9.57
N SER A 285 -18.96 15.49 9.77
CA SER A 285 -18.84 16.48 10.83
C SER A 285 -20.11 16.55 11.68
N GLY A 286 -19.99 16.41 13.00
CA GLY A 286 -21.11 16.42 13.96
C GLY A 286 -21.76 17.80 14.09
N GLY A 287 -20.95 18.83 14.33
CA GLY A 287 -21.42 20.21 14.48
C GLY A 287 -21.42 20.63 15.93
N ASP A 288 -22.52 21.21 16.44
CA ASP A 288 -22.68 21.36 17.90
C ASP A 288 -23.55 20.21 18.41
N GLY A 289 -23.32 19.74 19.63
CA GLY A 289 -24.13 18.66 20.21
C GLY A 289 -23.25 17.57 20.80
N ASN A 290 -23.87 16.52 21.34
CA ASN A 290 -23.14 15.30 21.67
C ASN A 290 -23.47 14.27 20.61
N ASP A 291 -22.58 14.12 19.64
CA ASP A 291 -22.82 13.39 18.40
C ASP A 291 -22.26 11.97 18.44
N THR A 292 -22.81 11.12 17.58
CA THR A 292 -22.25 9.80 17.30
C THR A 292 -21.98 9.68 15.81
N ILE A 293 -20.71 9.53 15.46
CA ILE A 293 -20.25 9.48 14.08
C ILE A 293 -19.62 8.11 13.84
N LEU A 294 -20.06 7.44 12.77
CA LEU A 294 -19.53 6.15 12.31
C LEU A 294 -19.01 6.29 10.88
N GLY A 295 -17.70 6.20 10.67
CA GLY A 295 -17.08 6.11 9.35
C GLY A 295 -17.50 4.83 8.63
N ALA A 296 -17.23 3.70 9.31
CA ALA A 296 -17.46 2.30 8.95
C ALA A 296 -16.32 1.65 8.17
N GLY A 297 -16.18 1.85 6.87
CA GLY A 297 -15.02 1.36 6.12
C GLY A 297 -14.53 2.43 5.17
N GLY A 298 -13.25 2.40 4.83
CA GLY A 298 -12.63 3.46 4.02
C GLY A 298 -11.70 4.31 4.88
N HIS A 299 -11.09 5.34 4.27
CA HIS A 299 -10.22 6.26 4.99
C HIS A 299 -11.03 7.52 5.33
N ASP A 300 -11.54 7.58 6.56
CA ASP A 300 -12.56 8.54 6.94
C ASP A 300 -11.96 9.75 7.65
N SER A 301 -12.51 10.93 7.36
CA SER A 301 -12.24 12.17 8.09
C SER A 301 -13.43 12.50 8.98
N LEU A 302 -13.30 12.24 10.28
CA LEU A 302 -14.36 12.41 11.26
C LEU A 302 -14.08 13.61 12.18
N SER A 303 -15.04 14.54 12.28
CA SER A 303 -14.96 15.69 13.18
C SER A 303 -16.18 15.75 14.11
N GLY A 304 -15.98 15.71 15.42
CA GLY A 304 -17.06 15.84 16.42
C GLY A 304 -17.65 17.25 16.42
N GLY A 305 -16.79 18.25 16.63
CA GLY A 305 -17.19 19.64 16.65
C GLY A 305 -17.26 20.15 18.09
N ALA A 306 -18.40 20.65 18.55
CA ALA A 306 -18.54 21.15 19.92
C ALA A 306 -19.49 20.27 20.75
N GLY A 307 -19.02 19.78 21.90
CA GLY A 307 -19.78 18.93 22.81
C GLY A 307 -18.99 17.67 23.12
N ASN A 308 -19.65 16.65 23.68
CA ASN A 308 -18.96 15.40 24.04
C ASN A 308 -19.38 14.31 23.05
N ASP A 309 -18.50 14.03 22.09
CA ASP A 309 -18.81 13.23 20.93
C ASP A 309 -18.26 11.81 21.03
N ARG A 310 -18.84 10.89 20.25
CA ARG A 310 -18.31 9.55 20.00
C ARG A 310 -18.01 9.38 18.52
N LEU A 311 -16.74 9.25 18.18
CA LEU A 311 -16.26 8.98 16.82
C LEU A 311 -15.80 7.53 16.73
N LEU A 312 -16.23 6.86 15.67
CA LEU A 312 -15.92 5.47 15.32
C LEU A 312 -15.42 5.49 13.88
N GLY A 313 -14.11 5.31 13.68
CA GLY A 313 -13.49 5.24 12.34
C GLY A 313 -14.00 4.01 11.60
N GLY A 314 -13.59 2.83 12.06
CA GLY A 314 -13.98 1.54 11.51
C GLY A 314 -12.79 0.85 10.88
N GLN A 315 -12.87 0.52 9.59
CA GLN A 315 -11.79 -0.10 8.84
C GLN A 315 -11.15 0.93 7.92
N GLY A 316 -9.82 0.96 7.88
CA GLY A 316 -9.05 1.92 7.10
C GLY A 316 -8.39 2.96 8.00
N ASN A 317 -7.39 3.63 7.47
CA ASN A 317 -6.63 4.68 8.14
C ASN A 317 -7.50 5.94 8.29
N ASP A 318 -8.08 6.13 9.46
CA ASP A 318 -9.05 7.18 9.74
C ASP A 318 -8.41 8.38 10.46
N THR A 319 -8.91 9.58 10.21
CA THR A 319 -8.56 10.79 10.97
C THR A 319 -9.73 11.20 11.85
N LEU A 320 -9.53 11.17 13.17
CA LEU A 320 -10.55 11.48 14.18
C LEU A 320 -10.18 12.75 14.95
N ASP A 321 -10.96 13.81 14.76
CA ASP A 321 -10.89 15.06 15.55
C ASP A 321 -12.13 15.21 16.42
N GLY A 322 -11.98 15.02 17.74
CA GLY A 322 -13.08 15.24 18.67
C GLY A 322 -13.56 16.69 18.71
N GLY A 323 -12.68 17.65 18.42
CA GLY A 323 -12.98 19.06 18.57
C GLY A 323 -13.07 19.48 20.04
N ALA A 324 -14.03 20.35 20.34
CA ALA A 324 -14.20 20.95 21.66
C ALA A 324 -15.11 20.11 22.56
N GLY A 325 -14.51 19.35 23.47
CA GLY A 325 -15.20 18.77 24.62
C GLY A 325 -14.49 17.53 25.11
N ALA A 326 -15.22 16.67 25.81
CA ALA A 326 -14.67 15.41 26.33
C ALA A 326 -15.16 14.24 25.46
N ASP A 327 -14.42 14.01 24.38
CA ASP A 327 -14.80 13.07 23.31
C ASP A 327 -14.23 11.67 23.50
N LYS A 328 -14.88 10.69 22.89
CA LYS A 328 -14.42 9.31 22.79
C LYS A 328 -14.10 8.98 21.34
N LEU A 329 -12.85 8.71 21.05
CA LEU A 329 -12.33 8.39 19.72
C LEU A 329 -11.96 6.91 19.67
N GLU A 330 -12.41 6.21 18.64
CA GLU A 330 -12.16 4.79 18.40
C GLU A 330 -11.90 4.64 16.90
N GLY A 331 -10.62 4.54 16.53
CA GLY A 331 -10.12 4.50 15.15
C GLY A 331 -10.53 3.20 14.50
N GLY A 332 -10.07 2.07 15.03
CA GLY A 332 -10.60 0.77 14.65
C GLY A 332 -9.49 -0.12 14.11
N ARG A 333 -9.36 -0.25 12.80
CA ARG A 333 -8.26 -0.99 12.15
C ARG A 333 -7.74 -0.18 10.98
N GLY A 334 -6.47 -0.30 10.68
CA GLY A 334 -5.77 0.66 9.85
C GLY A 334 -4.89 1.54 10.73
N ASP A 335 -4.05 2.34 10.10
CA ASP A 335 -3.15 3.27 10.77
C ASP A 335 -3.89 4.59 11.00
N ASP A 336 -4.48 4.74 12.19
CA ASP A 336 -5.39 5.83 12.52
C ASP A 336 -4.66 7.06 13.06
N THR A 337 -5.26 8.24 12.87
CA THR A 337 -4.78 9.52 13.39
C THR A 337 -5.79 10.15 14.33
N TYR A 338 -5.39 10.31 15.59
CA TYR A 338 -6.17 10.97 16.63
C TYR A 338 -5.69 12.40 16.86
N ILE A 339 -6.57 13.38 16.62
CA ILE A 339 -6.30 14.78 16.95
C ILE A 339 -6.78 15.06 18.37
N ILE A 340 -5.82 15.21 19.29
CA ILE A 340 -6.08 15.44 20.71
C ILE A 340 -5.70 16.87 21.10
N ASN A 341 -6.71 17.72 21.27
CA ASN A 341 -6.54 19.12 21.70
C ASN A 341 -7.20 19.42 23.05
N ASN A 342 -7.90 18.43 23.65
CA ASN A 342 -8.56 18.54 24.94
C ASN A 342 -8.16 17.39 25.87
N THR A 343 -7.82 17.71 27.12
CA THR A 343 -7.46 16.70 28.14
C THR A 343 -8.63 15.77 28.53
N GLY A 344 -9.85 16.11 28.14
CA GLY A 344 -11.04 15.28 28.34
C GLY A 344 -11.22 14.17 27.30
N ASN A 345 -10.45 14.18 26.20
CA ASN A 345 -10.55 13.16 25.16
C ASN A 345 -10.02 11.81 25.64
N THR A 346 -10.67 10.74 25.19
CA THR A 346 -10.25 9.36 25.44
C THR A 346 -10.15 8.62 24.11
N ILE A 347 -9.06 7.86 23.95
CA ILE A 347 -8.83 6.98 22.80
C ILE A 347 -9.14 5.54 23.22
N VAL A 348 -9.78 4.79 22.33
CA VAL A 348 -9.94 3.33 22.44
C VAL A 348 -9.20 2.70 21.27
N GLU A 349 -8.17 1.93 21.60
CA GLU A 349 -7.35 1.22 20.63
C GLU A 349 -7.32 -0.29 20.86
N PHE A 350 -7.23 -1.05 19.77
CA PHE A 350 -7.20 -2.52 19.78
C PHE A 350 -5.81 -3.06 19.43
N ALA A 351 -5.45 -4.21 20.00
CA ALA A 351 -4.16 -4.83 19.70
C ALA A 351 -4.12 -5.32 18.23
N ASN A 352 -3.05 -4.98 17.50
CA ASN A 352 -2.85 -5.30 16.08
C ASN A 352 -3.93 -4.67 15.17
N ALA A 353 -4.39 -3.47 15.52
CA ALA A 353 -5.29 -2.66 14.69
C ALA A 353 -4.56 -1.97 13.55
N GLY A 354 -3.35 -1.48 13.81
CA GLY A 354 -2.48 -0.77 12.87
C GLY A 354 -1.31 -0.18 13.64
N THR A 355 -0.66 0.82 13.03
CA THR A 355 0.33 1.70 13.66
C THR A 355 -0.27 3.09 13.81
N ASP A 356 -0.66 3.43 15.02
CA ASP A 356 -1.57 4.55 15.25
C ASP A 356 -0.86 5.81 15.75
N THR A 357 -1.38 6.97 15.35
CA THR A 357 -0.76 8.27 15.59
C THR A 357 -1.63 9.19 16.43
N VAL A 358 -1.08 9.70 17.52
CA VAL A 358 -1.65 10.81 18.26
C VAL A 358 -0.99 12.12 17.83
N ARG A 359 -1.78 13.04 17.28
CA ARG A 359 -1.39 14.43 17.03
C ARG A 359 -1.95 15.32 18.13
N THR A 360 -1.10 15.99 18.89
CA THR A 360 -1.56 16.81 20.03
C THR A 360 -0.95 18.19 20.07
N SER A 361 -1.74 19.17 20.52
CA SER A 361 -1.27 20.51 20.89
C SER A 361 -1.27 20.74 22.40
N LEU A 362 -1.56 19.69 23.19
CA LEU A 362 -1.49 19.74 24.65
C LEU A 362 -0.02 19.86 25.10
N ALA A 363 0.23 20.63 26.16
CA ALA A 363 1.57 20.79 26.71
C ALA A 363 2.17 19.48 27.28
N SER A 364 1.36 18.45 27.49
CA SER A 364 1.83 17.12 27.86
C SER A 364 0.85 16.04 27.40
N TYR A 365 1.39 14.92 26.95
CA TYR A 365 0.62 13.74 26.57
C TYR A 365 1.44 12.46 26.79
N ALA A 366 0.77 11.40 27.23
CA ALA A 366 1.35 10.07 27.36
C ALA A 366 0.54 9.08 26.53
N LEU A 367 1.20 8.29 25.69
CA LEU A 367 0.53 7.29 24.85
C LEU A 367 -0.14 6.21 25.73
N GLY A 368 -1.38 5.88 25.36
CA GLY A 368 -2.06 4.67 25.85
C GLY A 368 -1.42 3.40 25.27
N GLY A 369 -1.94 2.22 25.63
CA GLY A 369 -1.48 0.98 24.98
C GLY A 369 -1.95 0.88 23.53
N ASN A 370 -1.20 0.14 22.70
CA ASN A 370 -1.45 -0.03 21.25
C ASN A 370 -1.45 1.31 20.48
N LEU A 371 -0.65 2.28 20.92
CA LEU A 371 -0.41 3.51 20.19
C LEU A 371 1.09 3.64 20.01
N GLU A 372 1.55 3.92 18.80
CA GLU A 372 2.96 3.85 18.44
C GLU A 372 3.55 5.24 18.21
N ASN A 373 2.78 6.17 17.64
CA ASN A 373 3.30 7.47 17.22
C ASN A 373 2.70 8.62 18.04
N LEU A 374 3.56 9.54 18.48
CA LEU A 374 3.16 10.77 19.16
C LEU A 374 3.81 11.98 18.46
N VAL A 375 2.98 12.85 17.89
CA VAL A 375 3.42 14.06 17.20
C VAL A 375 2.86 15.28 17.90
N TYR A 376 3.75 16.14 18.38
CA TYR A 376 3.34 17.43 18.93
C TYR A 376 3.21 18.47 17.81
N THR A 377 2.03 19.08 17.72
CA THR A 377 1.69 20.11 16.71
C THR A 377 1.65 21.53 17.28
N GLY A 378 1.92 21.67 18.58
CA GLY A 378 2.02 22.98 19.23
C GLY A 378 3.38 23.64 19.03
N THR A 379 3.52 24.87 19.55
CA THR A 379 4.78 25.67 19.45
C THR A 379 5.46 25.91 20.80
N GLY A 380 4.79 25.60 21.90
CA GLY A 380 5.32 25.73 23.26
C GLY A 380 6.07 24.48 23.72
N ALA A 381 6.66 24.53 24.92
CA ALA A 381 7.29 23.35 25.53
C ALA A 381 6.29 22.20 25.71
N PHE A 382 6.72 20.99 25.34
CA PHE A 382 5.95 19.76 25.35
C PHE A 382 6.58 18.70 26.24
N ALA A 383 5.76 17.95 26.98
CA ALA A 383 6.16 16.76 27.70
C ALA A 383 5.47 15.52 27.10
N GLY A 384 6.17 14.80 26.23
CA GLY A 384 5.72 13.59 25.56
C GLY A 384 6.25 12.33 26.25
N THR A 385 5.40 11.31 26.41
CA THR A 385 5.80 10.03 26.98
C THR A 385 5.21 8.88 26.16
N GLY A 386 6.03 7.92 25.76
CA GLY A 386 5.61 6.69 25.12
C GLY A 386 5.08 5.66 26.12
N ASN A 387 5.06 4.41 25.71
CA ASN A 387 4.54 3.26 26.43
C ASN A 387 5.59 2.13 26.47
N SER A 388 5.18 0.87 26.29
CA SER A 388 6.07 -0.30 26.32
C SER A 388 6.31 -0.91 24.92
N PHE A 389 5.79 -0.28 23.88
CA PHE A 389 5.99 -0.65 22.48
C PHE A 389 7.07 0.25 21.88
N ASP A 390 7.55 -0.11 20.69
CA ASP A 390 8.49 0.71 19.91
C ASP A 390 7.76 1.98 19.46
N ASN A 391 8.08 3.14 20.05
CA ASN A 391 7.37 4.40 19.81
C ASN A 391 8.16 5.39 18.96
N ALA A 392 7.48 6.12 18.07
CA ALA A 392 8.02 7.31 17.42
C ALA A 392 7.46 8.59 18.05
N ILE A 393 8.30 9.39 18.69
CA ILE A 393 7.90 10.61 19.40
C ILE A 393 8.59 11.83 18.80
N THR A 394 7.79 12.77 18.29
CA THR A 394 8.26 14.01 17.68
C THR A 394 7.78 15.22 18.48
N GLY A 395 8.75 15.97 19.00
CA GLY A 395 8.57 17.30 19.60
C GLY A 395 8.37 18.41 18.56
N GLY A 396 8.40 19.65 19.01
CA GLY A 396 8.15 20.84 18.21
C GLY A 396 9.30 21.84 18.26
N SER A 397 8.93 23.14 18.29
CA SER A 397 9.89 24.25 18.43
C SER A 397 10.13 24.69 19.87
N GLY A 398 9.54 23.97 20.84
CA GLY A 398 9.59 24.26 22.26
C GLY A 398 10.82 23.64 22.92
N ASN A 399 11.01 23.89 24.22
CA ASN A 399 11.98 23.11 24.99
C ASN A 399 11.28 21.86 25.50
N ASP A 400 11.45 20.76 24.79
CA ASP A 400 10.61 19.59 24.95
C ASP A 400 11.26 18.55 25.87
N THR A 401 10.44 17.74 26.53
CA THR A 401 10.87 16.61 27.33
C THR A 401 10.19 15.36 26.78
N LEU A 402 10.95 14.50 26.12
CA LEU A 402 10.46 13.29 25.49
C LEU A 402 11.03 12.07 26.23
N VAL A 403 10.16 11.11 26.53
CA VAL A 403 10.51 9.84 27.17
C VAL A 403 9.94 8.71 26.32
N GLY A 404 10.77 7.84 25.78
CA GLY A 404 10.35 6.69 24.98
C GLY A 404 9.63 5.66 25.85
N GLY A 405 10.36 5.08 26.81
CA GLY A 405 9.81 4.14 27.77
C GLY A 405 10.51 2.81 27.69
N ALA A 406 9.80 1.77 27.28
CA ALA A 406 10.40 0.49 26.91
C ALA A 406 10.03 0.17 25.48
N GLY A 407 10.89 -0.53 24.75
CA GLY A 407 10.75 -0.70 23.30
C GLY A 407 11.95 -0.08 22.61
N ASN A 408 12.08 -0.28 21.30
CA ASN A 408 13.08 0.42 20.49
C ASN A 408 12.47 1.72 19.99
N ASP A 409 12.67 2.81 20.72
CA ASP A 409 11.98 4.06 20.49
C ASP A 409 12.77 4.98 19.53
N THR A 410 12.07 5.82 18.77
CA THR A 410 12.65 6.90 17.95
C THR A 410 12.17 8.25 18.45
N LEU A 411 13.07 9.08 18.96
CA LEU A 411 12.76 10.38 19.57
C LEU A 411 13.39 11.52 18.77
N SER A 412 12.58 12.50 18.40
CA SER A 412 13.00 13.73 17.71
C SER A 412 12.61 14.96 18.52
N GLY A 413 13.58 15.70 19.06
CA GLY A 413 13.34 16.91 19.87
C GLY A 413 12.78 18.07 19.05
N GLY A 414 13.37 18.31 17.87
CA GLY A 414 12.95 19.39 16.98
C GLY A 414 13.85 20.60 17.14
N ALA A 415 13.28 21.77 17.41
CA ALA A 415 14.06 22.96 17.74
C ALA A 415 13.80 23.34 19.18
N GLY A 416 14.83 23.69 19.95
CA GLY A 416 14.64 23.93 21.38
C GLY A 416 15.86 23.56 22.20
N HIS A 417 15.70 23.60 23.51
CA HIS A 417 16.64 22.98 24.44
C HIS A 417 15.99 21.75 25.01
N ASP A 418 16.13 20.64 24.29
CA ASP A 418 15.29 19.48 24.51
C ASP A 418 15.93 18.49 25.47
N LYS A 419 15.10 17.66 26.09
CA LYS A 419 15.52 16.55 26.94
C LYS A 419 14.87 15.27 26.45
N LEU A 420 15.68 14.38 25.89
CA LEU A 420 15.23 13.08 25.38
C LEU A 420 15.79 11.96 26.27
N SER A 421 14.94 10.98 26.56
CA SER A 421 15.29 9.75 27.28
C SER A 421 14.70 8.57 26.51
N GLY A 422 15.53 7.68 25.98
CA GLY A 422 15.10 6.46 25.29
C GLY A 422 14.42 5.49 26.27
N GLY A 423 15.20 4.89 27.16
CA GLY A 423 14.69 4.07 28.25
C GLY A 423 15.23 2.65 28.20
N LEU A 424 14.36 1.65 28.02
CA LEU A 424 14.77 0.26 27.84
C LEU A 424 14.60 -0.12 26.36
N GLY A 425 15.63 -0.65 25.71
CA GLY A 425 15.56 -1.07 24.32
C GLY A 425 16.64 -0.37 23.49
N ASN A 426 16.66 -0.59 22.19
CA ASN A 426 17.68 0.03 21.33
C ASN A 426 17.09 1.29 20.70
N ASP A 427 17.36 2.44 21.31
CA ASP A 427 16.67 3.67 20.96
C ASP A 427 17.41 4.51 19.93
N VAL A 428 16.70 5.37 19.20
CA VAL A 428 17.23 6.35 18.26
C VAL A 428 16.86 7.75 18.74
N LEU A 429 17.85 8.56 19.10
CA LEU A 429 17.64 9.90 19.66
C LEU A 429 18.24 10.98 18.76
N TRP A 430 17.41 11.92 18.33
CA TRP A 430 17.82 13.13 17.62
C TRP A 430 17.33 14.37 18.35
N GLY A 431 18.25 15.15 18.91
CA GLY A 431 17.89 16.41 19.60
C GLY A 431 17.39 17.48 18.64
N GLY A 432 17.95 17.55 17.44
CA GLY A 432 17.66 18.62 16.48
C GLY A 432 18.46 19.89 16.78
N SER A 433 17.81 21.05 16.62
CA SER A 433 18.47 22.34 16.82
C SER A 433 18.32 22.85 18.25
N GLY A 434 19.44 23.05 18.91
CA GLY A 434 19.62 23.85 20.10
C GLY A 434 20.54 23.13 21.08
N ASN A 435 20.23 23.18 22.36
CA ASN A 435 21.14 22.63 23.37
C ASN A 435 20.43 21.49 24.10
N ASP A 436 20.64 20.28 23.59
CA ASP A 436 19.79 19.15 23.92
C ASP A 436 20.50 18.20 24.87
N THR A 437 19.75 17.60 25.76
CA THR A 437 20.22 16.57 26.69
C THR A 437 19.65 15.23 26.26
N LEU A 438 20.52 14.31 25.86
CA LEU A 438 20.15 12.98 25.37
C LEU A 438 20.60 11.91 26.36
N THR A 439 19.70 11.00 26.71
CA THR A 439 19.95 9.86 27.59
C THR A 439 19.44 8.62 26.88
N GLY A 440 20.32 7.68 26.54
CA GLY A 440 19.94 6.46 25.82
C GLY A 440 19.18 5.50 26.74
N GLY A 441 19.80 5.15 27.87
CA GLY A 441 19.26 4.20 28.83
C GLY A 441 19.93 2.83 28.74
N GLU A 442 19.12 1.77 28.82
CA GLU A 442 19.58 0.39 28.67
C GLU A 442 19.33 -0.10 27.25
N GLY A 443 20.38 -0.58 26.57
CA GLY A 443 20.27 -1.16 25.24
C GLY A 443 21.38 -0.61 24.34
N ALA A 444 21.30 -0.88 23.04
CA ALA A 444 22.25 -0.39 22.05
C ALA A 444 21.70 0.83 21.32
N ASP A 445 21.93 2.00 21.90
CA ASP A 445 21.28 3.23 21.45
C ASP A 445 22.06 3.91 20.32
N THR A 446 21.34 4.63 19.45
CA THR A 446 21.89 5.45 18.39
C THR A 446 21.55 6.93 18.64
N PHE A 447 22.58 7.74 18.83
CA PHE A 447 22.43 9.19 18.90
C PHE A 447 22.73 9.80 17.53
N VAL A 448 21.75 10.48 16.94
CA VAL A 448 21.81 10.99 15.57
C VAL A 448 22.16 12.47 15.54
N PHE A 449 23.08 12.83 14.64
CA PHE A 449 23.49 14.21 14.40
C PHE A 449 23.31 14.55 12.93
N LYS A 450 22.53 15.60 12.64
CA LYS A 450 22.27 16.05 11.27
C LYS A 450 23.00 17.35 10.96
N ARG A 451 23.55 17.46 9.75
CA ARG A 451 24.13 18.71 9.26
C ARG A 451 23.02 19.74 9.11
N GLY A 452 23.26 20.95 9.61
CA GLY A 452 22.27 22.03 9.64
C GLY A 452 21.63 22.22 11.01
N ASP A 453 21.81 21.27 11.94
CA ASP A 453 21.43 21.46 13.34
C ASP A 453 22.34 22.52 13.98
N SER A 454 21.76 23.47 14.71
CA SER A 454 22.54 24.48 15.44
C SER A 454 22.61 24.15 16.92
N GLY A 455 23.74 24.39 17.59
CA GLY A 455 23.84 24.24 19.06
C GLY A 455 24.63 23.02 19.52
N THR A 456 24.36 22.53 20.74
CA THR A 456 25.15 21.49 21.42
C THR A 456 24.30 20.35 21.97
N ALA A 457 24.53 19.12 21.50
CA ALA A 457 23.96 17.92 22.11
C ALA A 457 24.85 17.37 23.23
N PHE A 458 24.25 17.08 24.38
CA PHE A 458 24.88 16.52 25.57
C PHE A 458 24.38 15.10 25.80
N ILE A 459 25.22 14.10 25.51
CA ILE A 459 24.91 12.70 25.83
C ILE A 459 25.38 12.40 27.25
N THR A 460 24.48 11.91 28.09
CA THR A 460 24.73 11.77 29.53
C THR A 460 25.23 10.40 29.97
N ASP A 461 25.00 9.35 29.17
CA ASP A 461 25.17 7.95 29.59
C ASP A 461 25.78 7.01 28.53
N PHE A 462 26.38 7.56 27.46
CA PHE A 462 26.94 6.79 26.35
C PHE A 462 27.76 5.55 26.77
N GLN A 463 27.30 4.37 26.34
CA GLN A 463 27.88 3.07 26.63
C GLN A 463 28.84 2.64 25.50
N ILE A 464 30.13 2.66 25.81
CA ILE A 464 31.19 2.31 24.86
C ILE A 464 31.08 0.85 24.39
N GLY A 465 31.14 0.63 23.08
CA GLY A 465 31.05 -0.68 22.45
C GLY A 465 29.62 -1.20 22.28
N ILE A 466 28.63 -0.52 22.86
CA ILE A 466 27.22 -0.85 22.79
C ILE A 466 26.53 0.19 21.90
N ASP A 467 26.53 1.45 22.35
CA ASP A 467 25.89 2.57 21.67
C ASP A 467 26.61 2.98 20.39
N LYS A 468 25.94 3.83 19.60
CA LYS A 468 26.40 4.38 18.33
C LYS A 468 26.17 5.88 18.29
N LEU A 469 27.15 6.58 17.71
CA LEU A 469 27.01 7.96 17.27
C LEU A 469 26.85 7.97 15.75
N ASP A 470 25.69 8.37 15.27
CA ASP A 470 25.52 8.60 13.83
C ASP A 470 26.00 9.99 13.46
N VAL A 471 27.13 10.02 12.76
CA VAL A 471 27.82 11.23 12.30
C VAL A 471 27.86 11.33 10.78
N GLY A 472 27.16 10.45 10.06
CA GLY A 472 27.27 10.31 8.61
C GLY A 472 26.90 11.59 7.85
N SER A 473 25.91 12.32 8.36
CA SER A 473 25.49 13.61 7.79
C SER A 473 26.56 14.72 7.93
N LEU A 474 27.46 14.62 8.92
CA LEU A 474 28.45 15.64 9.24
C LEU A 474 29.62 15.64 8.25
N GLY A 475 29.71 14.63 7.39
CA GLY A 475 30.82 14.43 6.45
C GLY A 475 32.06 13.84 7.10
N LEU A 476 31.90 13.24 8.29
CA LEU A 476 32.93 12.43 8.94
C LEU A 476 32.78 11.00 8.41
N THR A 477 33.80 10.48 7.74
CA THR A 477 33.72 9.19 7.03
C THR A 477 34.52 8.09 7.72
N THR A 478 35.41 8.45 8.63
CA THR A 478 36.26 7.52 9.36
C THR A 478 36.42 7.93 10.82
N PHE A 479 36.83 6.99 11.67
CA PHE A 479 37.17 7.29 13.06
C PHE A 479 38.34 8.26 13.17
N SER A 480 39.28 8.25 12.22
CA SER A 480 40.36 9.24 12.17
C SER A 480 39.85 10.65 11.91
N ASP A 481 38.78 10.81 11.12
CA ASP A 481 38.13 12.11 10.93
C ASP A 481 37.54 12.59 12.26
N VAL A 482 36.86 11.72 13.00
CA VAL A 482 36.31 12.05 14.33
C VAL A 482 37.43 12.48 15.29
N GLN A 483 38.55 11.74 15.31
CA GLN A 483 39.70 12.07 16.17
C GLN A 483 40.28 13.45 15.88
N ALA A 484 40.29 13.88 14.62
CA ALA A 484 40.77 15.20 14.23
C ALA A 484 39.86 16.35 14.72
N HIS A 485 38.59 16.04 14.99
CA HIS A 485 37.57 16.99 15.45
C HIS A 485 37.26 16.89 16.95
N ALA A 486 37.96 16.00 17.66
CA ALA A 486 37.75 15.69 19.07
C ALA A 486 38.70 16.46 19.99
N VAL A 487 38.16 17.10 21.04
CA VAL A 487 38.92 17.76 22.11
C VAL A 487 38.35 17.43 23.49
N MET A 488 39.20 17.40 24.52
CA MET A 488 38.74 17.23 25.91
C MET A 488 38.42 18.59 26.53
N SER A 489 37.26 18.71 27.17
CA SER A 489 36.89 19.88 27.96
C SER A 489 37.65 19.94 29.29
N LYS A 490 37.58 21.08 29.99
CA LYS A 490 38.22 21.25 31.32
C LYS A 490 37.54 20.40 32.40
N GLU A 491 36.29 20.07 32.18
CA GLU A 491 35.43 19.24 33.02
C GLU A 491 35.64 17.74 32.75
N GLY A 492 36.49 17.39 31.77
CA GLY A 492 36.84 16.00 31.46
C GLY A 492 35.91 15.32 30.46
N ASN A 493 35.05 16.08 29.77
CA ASN A 493 34.14 15.55 28.74
C ASN A 493 34.79 15.55 27.36
N LEU A 494 34.43 14.57 26.53
CA LEU A 494 34.83 14.56 25.12
C LEU A 494 33.89 15.48 24.32
N VAL A 495 34.48 16.38 23.54
CA VAL A 495 33.77 17.31 22.67
C VAL A 495 34.17 17.03 21.23
N ILE A 496 33.20 16.78 20.35
CA ILE A 496 33.41 16.66 18.90
C ILE A 496 32.76 17.88 18.23
N THR A 497 33.47 18.55 17.34
CA THR A 497 32.97 19.75 16.64
C THR A 497 33.19 19.61 15.15
N ALA A 498 32.11 19.61 14.38
CA ALA A 498 32.14 19.51 12.92
C ALA A 498 31.22 20.57 12.33
N GLY A 499 31.77 21.72 11.90
CA GLY A 499 30.96 22.85 11.46
C GLY A 499 30.44 23.71 12.62
N ALA A 500 29.14 23.98 12.63
CA ALA A 500 28.43 24.69 13.71
C ALA A 500 27.93 23.71 14.80
N GLU A 501 27.94 22.42 14.49
CA GLU A 501 27.43 21.31 15.26
C GLU A 501 28.44 20.91 16.34
N LYS A 502 27.96 20.73 17.57
CA LYS A 502 28.80 20.34 18.71
C LYS A 502 28.17 19.18 19.48
N LEU A 503 28.95 18.13 19.67
CA LEU A 503 28.59 16.98 20.48
C LEU A 503 29.45 16.95 21.75
N VAL A 504 28.82 16.67 22.89
CA VAL A 504 29.49 16.47 24.17
C VAL A 504 29.10 15.10 24.74
N LEU A 505 30.09 14.22 24.90
CA LEU A 505 29.95 12.95 25.59
C LEU A 505 30.46 13.11 27.02
N GLN A 506 29.56 12.94 28.00
CA GLN A 506 29.91 13.07 29.41
C GLN A 506 30.74 11.86 29.87
N ASN A 507 31.83 12.11 30.58
CA ASN A 507 32.71 11.08 31.17
C ASN A 507 33.36 10.08 30.18
N VAL A 508 33.28 10.32 28.87
CA VAL A 508 33.94 9.50 27.83
C VAL A 508 35.22 10.18 27.37
N LYS A 509 36.24 9.40 27.02
CA LYS A 509 37.49 9.88 26.40
C LYS A 509 37.65 9.29 25.01
N ILE A 510 38.18 10.07 24.07
CA ILE A 510 38.40 9.63 22.68
C ILE A 510 39.27 8.36 22.57
N ALA A 511 40.18 8.14 23.52
CA ALA A 511 41.05 6.95 23.55
C ALA A 511 40.32 5.65 23.95
N GLN A 512 39.08 5.74 24.44
CA GLN A 512 38.25 4.59 24.78
C GLN A 512 37.35 4.16 23.62
N LEU A 513 37.17 5.04 22.62
CA LEU A 513 36.31 4.81 21.46
C LEU A 513 37.06 4.15 20.32
N SER A 514 36.31 3.54 19.41
CA SER A 514 36.78 2.96 18.16
C SER A 514 35.77 3.20 17.04
N GLY A 515 36.11 2.81 15.81
CA GLY A 515 35.20 2.96 14.67
C GLY A 515 33.87 2.21 14.80
N SER A 516 33.77 1.20 15.67
CA SER A 516 32.50 0.49 15.92
C SER A 516 31.52 1.29 16.77
N ASP A 517 31.93 2.38 17.40
CA ASP A 517 31.06 3.26 18.20
C ASP A 517 30.37 4.33 17.33
N PHE A 518 30.54 4.27 16.01
CA PHE A 518 30.06 5.29 15.07
C PHE A 518 29.34 4.66 13.87
N LYS A 519 28.33 5.35 13.36
CA LYS A 519 27.80 5.17 12.00
C LYS A 519 28.35 6.32 11.13
N PHE A 520 29.02 5.98 10.04
CA PHE A 520 29.69 6.95 9.14
C PHE A 520 28.95 7.17 7.81
N ASN A 521 27.97 6.32 7.49
CA ASN A 521 27.10 6.52 6.35
C ASN A 521 25.87 7.28 6.86
N ALA A 522 25.42 8.30 6.12
CA ALA A 522 24.21 9.02 6.49
C ALA A 522 23.02 8.06 6.47
N ASP A 523 22.34 7.91 7.61
CA ASP A 523 21.03 7.30 7.64
C ASP A 523 20.04 8.25 6.95
N THR A 524 19.48 7.82 5.81
CA THR A 524 18.47 8.58 5.07
C THR A 524 17.06 8.37 5.62
N SER A 525 16.88 7.54 6.66
CA SER A 525 15.60 7.48 7.36
C SER A 525 15.37 8.81 8.08
N SER A 526 14.51 9.65 7.50
CA SER A 526 13.91 10.74 8.24
C SER A 526 13.07 10.13 9.37
N PRO A 527 13.16 10.62 10.63
CA PRO A 527 12.07 10.42 11.56
C PRO A 527 10.80 11.04 10.95
N PRO A 528 9.60 10.63 11.37
CA PRO A 528 8.36 10.99 10.70
C PRO A 528 8.29 12.50 10.49
N SER A 529 8.44 12.95 9.24
CA SER A 529 8.20 14.33 8.87
C SER A 529 6.72 14.50 8.56
N ASP A 530 6.13 15.58 9.07
CA ASP A 530 4.79 16.00 8.72
C ASP A 530 4.70 16.24 7.20
N ASN A 531 4.20 15.23 6.48
CA ASN A 531 3.87 15.34 5.06
C ASN A 531 2.38 15.70 4.85
N THR A 532 1.71 16.33 5.83
CA THR A 532 0.37 16.89 5.63
C THR A 532 0.40 18.42 5.46
N PRO A 533 -0.34 18.99 4.49
CA PRO A 533 -0.47 20.44 4.36
C PRO A 533 -1.07 21.04 5.63
N ALA A 534 -0.51 22.17 6.10
CA ALA A 534 -1.08 22.93 7.21
C ALA A 534 -2.59 23.21 6.96
N PRO A 535 -3.43 23.21 8.02
CA PRO A 535 -4.85 23.48 7.87
C PRO A 535 -5.06 24.86 7.22
N PRO A 536 -6.06 25.02 6.33
CA PRO A 536 -6.27 26.27 5.62
C PRO A 536 -6.49 27.40 6.64
N PRO A 537 -5.78 28.54 6.52
CA PRO A 537 -6.01 29.68 7.39
C PRO A 537 -7.43 30.20 7.20
N GLY A 538 -8.15 30.37 8.31
CA GLY A 538 -9.53 30.85 8.34
C GLY A 538 -9.75 32.10 7.51
N ASP A 539 -10.78 32.05 6.66
CA ASP A 539 -11.22 33.11 5.76
C ASP A 539 -11.60 34.39 6.54
N THR A 540 -10.83 35.46 6.31
CA THR A 540 -11.32 36.82 6.51
C THR A 540 -11.00 37.72 5.31
N SER A 541 -11.94 37.76 4.34
CA SER A 541 -12.31 38.94 3.51
C SER A 541 -11.57 39.18 2.17
N PRO A 542 -12.11 40.00 1.24
CA PRO A 542 -13.24 39.77 0.35
C PRO A 542 -12.81 39.80 -1.15
N THR A 543 -13.53 39.06 -2.00
CA THR A 543 -13.31 38.92 -3.45
C THR A 543 -13.41 40.22 -4.28
N PRO A 544 -12.58 40.37 -5.34
CA PRO A 544 -12.98 41.03 -6.59
C PRO A 544 -13.04 40.04 -7.77
N ALA A 545 -14.00 40.27 -8.67
CA ALA A 545 -14.45 39.38 -9.77
C ALA A 545 -13.43 39.13 -10.90
N PRO A 546 -13.55 38.01 -11.66
CA PRO A 546 -12.67 37.70 -12.79
C PRO A 546 -13.15 38.30 -14.13
N ASP A 547 -12.18 38.54 -15.00
CA ASP A 547 -12.27 39.07 -16.37
C ASP A 547 -12.64 37.95 -17.41
N PRO A 548 -13.65 38.13 -18.28
CA PRO A 548 -14.08 37.11 -19.22
C PRO A 548 -13.45 37.29 -20.62
N SER A 549 -12.40 36.53 -20.94
CA SER A 549 -12.02 36.28 -22.34
C SER A 549 -11.21 34.99 -22.55
N SER A 550 -11.85 33.83 -22.35
CA SER A 550 -11.44 32.57 -22.98
C SER A 550 -12.69 31.75 -23.35
N PRO A 551 -12.79 31.19 -24.57
CA PRO A 551 -13.99 30.47 -25.00
C PRO A 551 -14.11 29.12 -24.29
N SER A 552 -15.27 28.91 -23.67
CA SER A 552 -15.67 27.73 -22.92
C SER A 552 -15.78 26.48 -23.80
N VAL A 553 -15.04 25.43 -23.44
CA VAL A 553 -15.45 24.03 -23.66
C VAL A 553 -16.22 23.59 -22.41
N PRO A 554 -17.41 22.97 -22.52
CA PRO A 554 -18.10 22.43 -21.35
C PRO A 554 -17.42 21.12 -20.95
N GLY A 555 -16.51 21.19 -19.98
CA GLY A 555 -15.94 20.06 -19.27
C GLY A 555 -16.05 20.34 -17.77
N THR A 556 -16.38 19.30 -17.02
CA THR A 556 -16.35 19.27 -15.55
C THR A 556 -15.06 19.90 -15.03
N SER A 557 -15.13 20.64 -13.92
CA SER A 557 -13.92 21.02 -13.18
C SER A 557 -13.14 19.72 -12.90
N PRO A 558 -11.84 19.62 -13.23
CA PRO A 558 -11.08 18.42 -12.90
C PRO A 558 -11.10 18.26 -11.38
N GLU A 559 -11.50 17.08 -10.92
CA GLU A 559 -11.32 16.68 -9.53
C GLU A 559 -9.82 16.80 -9.21
N ALA A 560 -9.50 17.33 -8.03
CA ALA A 560 -8.11 17.53 -7.64
C ALA A 560 -7.44 16.17 -7.43
N GLY A 561 -6.35 15.90 -8.14
CA GLY A 561 -5.60 14.65 -8.00
C GLY A 561 -5.02 14.44 -6.61
N LYS A 562 -4.99 13.18 -6.19
CA LYS A 562 -4.48 12.64 -4.93
C LYS A 562 -3.00 12.28 -5.08
N LEU A 563 -2.18 12.57 -4.07
CA LEU A 563 -0.85 11.98 -3.94
C LEU A 563 -0.94 10.78 -3.00
N VAL A 564 -0.63 9.59 -3.49
CA VAL A 564 -0.65 8.32 -2.74
C VAL A 564 0.76 7.77 -2.72
N THR A 565 1.37 7.66 -1.55
CA THR A 565 2.72 7.11 -1.39
C THR A 565 2.66 5.84 -0.55
N GLY A 566 3.18 4.74 -1.07
CA GLY A 566 3.37 3.48 -0.37
C GLY A 566 4.56 3.53 0.59
N THR A 567 4.78 2.42 1.26
CA THR A 567 5.76 2.25 2.33
C THR A 567 7.04 1.62 1.77
N SER A 568 7.71 0.78 2.57
CA SER A 568 8.82 -0.07 2.09
C SER A 568 8.41 -1.54 1.93
N GLY A 569 7.11 -1.82 2.05
CA GLY A 569 6.48 -3.14 1.92
C GLY A 569 5.94 -3.39 0.52
N ASN A 570 5.12 -4.43 0.35
CA ASN A 570 4.37 -4.62 -0.90
C ASN A 570 2.97 -4.00 -0.72
N ASP A 571 2.77 -2.83 -1.30
CA ASP A 571 1.58 -2.02 -1.08
C ASP A 571 0.55 -2.18 -2.21
N VAL A 572 -0.73 -1.90 -1.92
CA VAL A 572 -1.77 -1.74 -2.93
C VAL A 572 -2.30 -0.31 -2.85
N LEU A 573 -1.95 0.52 -3.83
CA LEU A 573 -2.28 1.93 -3.91
C LEU A 573 -3.45 2.14 -4.87
N MET A 574 -4.40 3.00 -4.49
CA MET A 574 -5.55 3.36 -5.33
C MET A 574 -5.72 4.88 -5.42
N GLY A 575 -5.71 5.40 -6.65
CA GLY A 575 -5.91 6.80 -7.01
C GLY A 575 -7.38 7.19 -6.91
N GLY A 576 -8.22 6.57 -7.75
CA GLY A 576 -9.66 6.78 -7.82
C GLY A 576 -10.08 7.47 -9.12
N SER A 577 -10.66 8.67 -9.01
CA SER A 577 -10.95 9.54 -10.15
C SER A 577 -10.23 10.85 -9.91
N GLY A 578 -9.64 11.44 -10.95
CA GLY A 578 -8.77 12.59 -10.81
C GLY A 578 -7.49 12.44 -11.63
N HIS A 579 -6.50 13.29 -11.36
CA HIS A 579 -5.17 13.21 -11.98
C HIS A 579 -4.16 12.87 -10.88
N ASP A 580 -4.19 11.61 -10.45
CA ASP A 580 -3.54 11.14 -9.25
C ASP A 580 -2.04 10.89 -9.46
N THR A 581 -1.27 10.92 -8.39
CA THR A 581 0.13 10.50 -8.37
C THR A 581 0.28 9.38 -7.36
N LEU A 582 0.59 8.18 -7.84
CA LEU A 582 0.80 6.98 -7.05
C LEU A 582 2.29 6.67 -7.04
N ASP A 583 2.90 6.54 -5.87
CA ASP A 583 4.31 6.18 -5.71
C ASP A 583 4.39 4.97 -4.78
N GLY A 584 4.71 3.80 -5.32
CA GLY A 584 4.74 2.54 -4.56
C GLY A 584 5.71 2.55 -3.38
N GLY A 585 6.73 3.41 -3.42
CA GLY A 585 7.87 3.27 -2.52
C GLY A 585 8.65 2.00 -2.80
N ALA A 586 9.51 1.58 -1.86
CA ALA A 586 10.30 0.38 -2.07
C ALA A 586 9.42 -0.85 -1.86
N GLY A 587 9.30 -1.75 -2.82
CA GLY A 587 8.29 -2.79 -2.62
C GLY A 587 8.06 -3.69 -3.80
N ALA A 588 6.96 -4.43 -3.81
CA ALA A 588 6.43 -5.03 -5.02
C ALA A 588 4.97 -4.64 -5.06
N ASP A 589 4.71 -3.46 -5.57
CA ASP A 589 3.48 -2.73 -5.28
C ASP A 589 2.46 -2.92 -6.39
N THR A 590 1.18 -2.77 -6.06
CA THR A 590 0.10 -2.70 -7.04
C THR A 590 -0.48 -1.31 -7.02
N MET A 591 -0.34 -0.55 -8.10
CA MET A 591 -0.88 0.81 -8.22
C MET A 591 -2.06 0.82 -9.20
N ILE A 592 -3.19 1.35 -8.77
CA ILE A 592 -4.45 1.37 -9.51
C ILE A 592 -4.88 2.84 -9.59
N GLY A 593 -4.68 3.54 -10.72
CA GLY A 593 -5.00 4.96 -10.80
C GLY A 593 -6.48 5.21 -10.98
N GLY A 594 -7.10 4.55 -11.97
CA GLY A 594 -8.52 4.71 -12.25
C GLY A 594 -8.77 5.87 -13.22
N ALA A 595 -9.86 6.63 -13.03
CA ALA A 595 -10.32 7.58 -14.04
C ALA A 595 -9.58 8.93 -13.99
N GLY A 596 -8.65 9.13 -14.91
CA GLY A 596 -8.11 10.41 -15.36
C GLY A 596 -6.62 10.28 -15.66
N ASP A 597 -5.96 11.38 -16.03
CA ASP A 597 -4.53 11.36 -16.37
C ASP A 597 -3.67 11.17 -15.11
N ASP A 598 -3.33 9.93 -14.77
CA ASP A 598 -2.60 9.60 -13.55
C ASP A 598 -1.08 9.46 -13.78
N THR A 599 -0.32 9.45 -12.68
CA THR A 599 1.13 9.30 -12.68
C THR A 599 1.57 8.23 -11.68
N TYR A 600 2.31 7.22 -12.16
CA TYR A 600 2.83 6.12 -11.35
C TYR A 600 4.34 6.25 -11.20
N THR A 601 4.86 6.23 -9.98
CA THR A 601 6.29 6.08 -9.72
C THR A 601 6.58 4.60 -9.49
N VAL A 602 7.31 4.01 -10.44
CA VAL A 602 7.74 2.60 -10.41
C VAL A 602 9.22 2.57 -10.10
N ASP A 603 9.59 2.11 -8.92
CA ASP A 603 10.99 2.02 -8.49
C ASP A 603 11.48 0.58 -8.32
N HIS A 604 10.57 -0.39 -8.36
CA HIS A 604 10.89 -1.80 -8.21
C HIS A 604 10.36 -2.66 -9.36
N VAL A 605 11.15 -3.65 -9.76
CA VAL A 605 10.90 -4.46 -10.98
C VAL A 605 9.65 -5.34 -10.91
N ARG A 606 9.03 -5.46 -9.73
CA ARG A 606 7.82 -6.25 -9.51
C ARG A 606 6.57 -5.40 -9.34
N ASP A 607 6.67 -4.08 -9.48
CA ASP A 607 5.49 -3.24 -9.36
C ASP A 607 4.52 -3.50 -10.52
N VAL A 608 3.24 -3.42 -10.22
CA VAL A 608 2.14 -3.72 -11.11
C VAL A 608 1.24 -2.50 -11.16
N ILE A 609 1.13 -1.91 -12.35
CA ILE A 609 0.10 -0.91 -12.61
C ILE A 609 -1.14 -1.60 -13.17
N VAL A 610 -2.33 -1.21 -12.70
CA VAL A 610 -3.63 -1.73 -13.14
C VAL A 610 -4.47 -0.58 -13.67
N GLU A 611 -4.51 -0.44 -15.01
CA GLU A 611 -5.33 0.55 -15.72
C GLU A 611 -6.36 -0.09 -16.64
N MET A 612 -7.54 0.53 -16.74
CA MET A 612 -8.56 0.14 -17.73
C MET A 612 -8.49 1.02 -18.98
N ALA A 613 -9.17 0.58 -20.03
CA ALA A 613 -9.20 1.35 -21.28
C ALA A 613 -10.10 2.60 -21.15
N ASP A 614 -9.70 3.68 -21.82
CA ASP A 614 -10.44 4.95 -21.92
C ASP A 614 -10.63 5.70 -20.58
N GLU A 615 -9.73 5.50 -19.61
CA GLU A 615 -9.79 6.15 -18.29
C GLU A 615 -8.95 7.45 -18.20
N GLY A 616 -7.92 7.63 -19.01
CA GLY A 616 -7.10 8.84 -19.01
C GLY A 616 -5.92 8.76 -19.98
N ILE A 617 -4.98 9.71 -19.87
CA ILE A 617 -3.62 9.60 -20.43
C ILE A 617 -2.63 9.44 -19.28
N ASP A 618 -2.11 8.23 -19.16
CA ASP A 618 -1.43 7.79 -17.95
C ASP A 618 0.09 7.78 -18.08
N THR A 619 0.79 8.15 -17.02
CA THR A 619 2.23 8.37 -17.03
C THR A 619 2.99 7.50 -16.05
N VAL A 620 3.89 6.66 -16.55
CA VAL A 620 4.86 5.95 -15.72
C VAL A 620 6.15 6.77 -15.59
N ARG A 621 6.56 7.04 -14.35
CA ARG A 621 7.87 7.57 -13.98
C ARG A 621 8.70 6.47 -13.36
N THR A 622 9.91 6.25 -13.85
CA THR A 622 10.77 5.18 -13.30
C THR A 622 12.25 5.52 -13.33
N SER A 623 13.00 4.91 -12.41
CA SER A 623 14.46 4.91 -12.39
C SER A 623 15.04 3.53 -12.75
N LEU A 624 14.20 2.55 -13.06
CA LEU A 624 14.63 1.20 -13.43
C LEU A 624 15.42 1.22 -14.76
N ALA A 625 16.49 0.44 -14.86
CA ALA A 625 17.32 0.38 -16.06
C ALA A 625 16.56 -0.06 -17.33
N THR A 626 15.43 -0.74 -17.18
CA THR A 626 14.59 -1.19 -18.29
C THR A 626 13.14 -1.23 -17.84
N TYR A 627 12.23 -0.72 -18.67
CA TYR A 627 10.79 -0.80 -18.43
C TYR A 627 10.01 -1.02 -19.73
N THR A 628 8.87 -1.69 -19.63
CA THR A 628 7.96 -1.92 -20.75
C THR A 628 6.55 -1.50 -20.36
N LEU A 629 5.95 -0.55 -21.08
CA LEU A 629 4.56 -0.15 -20.82
C LEU A 629 3.64 -1.35 -21.07
N LYS A 630 2.77 -1.62 -20.09
CA LYS A 630 1.65 -2.56 -20.24
C LYS A 630 0.51 -1.86 -21.00
N GLY A 631 -0.56 -2.57 -21.34
CA GLY A 631 -1.70 -1.97 -22.06
C GLY A 631 -2.37 -0.86 -21.24
N ASN A 632 -3.00 0.09 -21.95
CA ASN A 632 -3.69 1.26 -21.39
C ASN A 632 -2.78 2.27 -20.66
N LEU A 633 -1.48 2.29 -20.98
CA LEU A 633 -0.55 3.29 -20.48
C LEU A 633 0.06 4.02 -21.67
N GLU A 634 0.09 5.35 -21.61
CA GLU A 634 0.44 6.19 -22.75
C GLU A 634 1.85 6.75 -22.62
N ASN A 635 2.27 7.17 -21.43
CA ASN A 635 3.52 7.91 -21.24
C ASN A 635 4.54 7.15 -20.37
N LEU A 636 5.82 7.25 -20.74
CA LEU A 636 6.95 6.74 -19.96
C LEU A 636 8.05 7.81 -19.82
N VAL A 637 8.46 8.10 -18.59
CA VAL A 637 9.47 9.11 -18.26
C VAL A 637 10.54 8.52 -17.34
N TYR A 638 11.80 8.59 -17.76
CA TYR A 638 12.93 8.23 -16.91
C TYR A 638 13.41 9.42 -16.09
N THR A 639 13.63 9.23 -14.78
CA THR A 639 13.85 10.33 -13.83
C THR A 639 15.28 10.44 -13.29
N SER A 640 16.20 9.56 -13.68
CA SER A 640 17.60 9.57 -13.21
C SER A 640 18.62 9.61 -14.35
N SER A 641 19.92 9.60 -14.04
CA SER A 641 21.01 9.80 -15.01
C SER A 641 21.61 8.51 -15.58
N GLY A 642 20.91 7.39 -15.43
CA GLY A 642 21.32 6.09 -15.98
C GLY A 642 21.15 6.01 -17.50
N ALA A 643 21.63 4.90 -18.09
CA ALA A 643 21.30 4.50 -19.46
C ALA A 643 20.13 3.52 -19.39
N PHE A 644 19.01 3.87 -20.02
CA PHE A 644 17.74 3.19 -19.90
C PHE A 644 17.32 2.48 -21.18
N ARG A 645 16.44 1.50 -21.02
CA ARG A 645 15.75 0.87 -22.15
C ARG A 645 14.23 0.90 -21.95
N GLY A 646 13.55 1.78 -22.66
CA GLY A 646 12.09 1.88 -22.71
C GLY A 646 11.51 1.15 -23.92
N VAL A 647 10.46 0.36 -23.70
CA VAL A 647 9.65 -0.23 -24.77
C VAL A 647 8.19 0.09 -24.48
N THR A 648 7.42 0.50 -25.48
CA THR A 648 5.99 0.77 -25.27
C THR A 648 5.09 -0.29 -25.87
N ASN A 649 3.79 0.00 -25.91
CA ASN A 649 2.75 -0.96 -26.25
C ASN A 649 2.28 -0.71 -27.70
N GLY A 650 0.99 -0.80 -27.98
CA GLY A 650 0.42 -0.62 -29.33
C GLY A 650 -0.42 0.66 -29.47
N LEU A 651 -0.33 1.56 -28.49
CA LEU A 651 -1.05 2.83 -28.42
C LEU A 651 -0.17 3.97 -28.94
N ASP A 652 -0.71 5.18 -29.05
CA ASP A 652 0.07 6.37 -29.37
C ASP A 652 0.79 6.84 -28.09
N ASN A 653 2.08 6.48 -27.94
CA ASN A 653 2.82 6.64 -26.70
C ASN A 653 3.76 7.86 -26.68
N VAL A 654 4.04 8.42 -25.50
CA VAL A 654 5.09 9.46 -25.31
C VAL A 654 6.20 8.94 -24.39
N LEU A 655 7.42 8.86 -24.91
CA LEU A 655 8.61 8.46 -24.14
C LEU A 655 9.57 9.63 -23.97
N THR A 656 10.05 9.81 -22.75
CA THR A 656 11.15 10.73 -22.43
C THR A 656 12.27 9.99 -21.71
N GLY A 657 13.45 9.96 -22.35
CA GLY A 657 14.70 9.47 -21.79
C GLY A 657 15.29 10.41 -20.74
N GLY A 658 16.39 9.95 -20.13
CA GLY A 658 17.14 10.66 -19.11
C GLY A 658 18.33 11.42 -19.69
N THR A 659 19.46 11.35 -18.98
CA THR A 659 20.72 12.01 -19.38
C THR A 659 21.84 11.03 -19.76
N GLY A 660 21.54 9.73 -19.77
CA GLY A 660 22.45 8.68 -20.22
C GLY A 660 22.20 8.29 -21.66
N ASN A 661 22.91 7.27 -22.15
CA ASN A 661 22.71 6.78 -23.52
C ASN A 661 21.52 5.80 -23.56
N ASP A 662 20.35 6.29 -23.93
CA ASP A 662 19.09 5.57 -23.81
C ASP A 662 18.71 4.79 -25.08
N VAL A 663 17.88 3.78 -24.91
CA VAL A 663 17.26 3.00 -25.99
C VAL A 663 15.75 3.06 -25.84
N LEU A 664 15.07 3.79 -26.73
CA LEU A 664 13.62 3.98 -26.70
C LEU A 664 12.99 3.32 -27.93
N ILE A 665 11.95 2.52 -27.72
CA ILE A 665 11.26 1.75 -28.77
C ILE A 665 9.75 1.97 -28.64
N GLY A 666 9.15 2.64 -29.63
CA GLY A 666 7.70 2.98 -29.69
C GLY A 666 6.81 1.78 -30.03
N GLY A 667 7.27 0.92 -30.95
CA GLY A 667 6.56 -0.30 -31.28
C GLY A 667 5.48 -0.07 -32.33
N ALA A 668 4.21 0.04 -31.96
CA ALA A 668 3.14 0.34 -32.92
C ALA A 668 2.26 1.46 -32.37
N GLY A 669 1.77 2.36 -33.22
CA GLY A 669 1.07 3.56 -32.78
C GLY A 669 1.72 4.80 -33.37
N HIS A 670 1.19 5.98 -33.08
CA HIS A 670 1.81 7.27 -33.43
C HIS A 670 2.59 7.80 -32.24
N ASP A 671 3.84 7.35 -32.11
CA ASP A 671 4.64 7.56 -30.91
C ASP A 671 5.45 8.86 -30.95
N THR A 672 5.71 9.46 -29.79
CA THR A 672 6.64 10.58 -29.62
C THR A 672 7.78 10.19 -28.69
N LEU A 673 9.00 10.08 -29.23
CA LEU A 673 10.19 9.65 -28.52
C LEU A 673 11.16 10.82 -28.36
N ASN A 674 11.54 11.13 -27.12
CA ASN A 674 12.55 12.12 -26.79
C ASN A 674 13.72 11.45 -26.05
N GLY A 675 14.90 11.40 -26.65
CA GLY A 675 16.10 10.78 -26.07
C GLY A 675 16.65 11.54 -24.85
N GLY A 676 16.52 12.86 -24.85
CA GLY A 676 17.04 13.70 -23.78
C GLY A 676 18.50 14.08 -24.03
N ALA A 677 19.39 13.74 -23.09
CA ALA A 677 20.82 13.96 -23.28
C ALA A 677 21.54 12.62 -23.30
N GLY A 678 22.51 12.44 -24.18
CA GLY A 678 23.16 11.14 -24.34
C GLY A 678 23.50 10.86 -25.78
N ASN A 679 23.96 9.65 -26.05
CA ASN A 679 24.05 9.13 -27.41
C ASN A 679 22.96 8.08 -27.57
N ASP A 680 21.77 8.53 -27.93
CA ASP A 680 20.56 7.75 -27.76
C ASP A 680 20.24 6.90 -29.00
N ARG A 681 19.42 5.87 -28.82
CA ARG A 681 18.88 5.04 -29.89
C ARG A 681 17.37 5.03 -29.82
N LEU A 682 16.72 5.71 -30.75
CA LEU A 682 15.27 5.79 -30.84
C LEU A 682 14.79 4.99 -32.05
N ASN A 683 13.76 4.17 -31.84
CA ASN A 683 13.06 3.43 -32.89
C ASN A 683 11.55 3.69 -32.73
N GLY A 684 10.93 4.36 -33.71
CA GLY A 684 9.50 4.65 -33.73
C GLY A 684 8.70 3.36 -33.87
N GLY A 685 8.86 2.68 -34.99
CA GLY A 685 8.27 1.36 -35.22
C GLY A 685 7.20 1.44 -36.31
N ILE A 686 6.00 0.94 -36.06
CA ILE A 686 4.89 1.01 -37.01
C ILE A 686 3.99 2.19 -36.64
N GLY A 687 3.89 3.16 -37.53
CA GLY A 687 3.00 4.29 -37.41
C GLY A 687 3.67 5.57 -37.86
N ASN A 688 3.15 6.71 -37.44
CA ASN A 688 3.70 8.02 -37.85
C ASN A 688 4.28 8.64 -36.60
N ASP A 689 5.59 8.52 -36.45
CA ASP A 689 6.25 8.78 -35.18
C ASP A 689 7.00 10.12 -35.19
N VAL A 690 7.24 10.67 -34.02
CA VAL A 690 8.05 11.87 -33.81
C VAL A 690 9.27 11.49 -32.99
N LEU A 691 10.45 11.59 -33.58
CA LEU A 691 11.72 11.22 -32.95
C LEU A 691 12.59 12.46 -32.74
N TRP A 692 12.89 12.75 -31.49
CA TRP A 692 13.79 13.82 -31.06
C TRP A 692 14.95 13.21 -30.26
N GLY A 693 16.13 13.11 -30.86
CA GLY A 693 17.31 12.56 -30.17
C GLY A 693 17.74 13.41 -28.97
N GLY A 694 17.68 14.73 -29.12
CA GLY A 694 18.13 15.66 -28.10
C GLY A 694 19.63 15.95 -28.22
N SER A 695 20.33 16.08 -27.09
CA SER A 695 21.74 16.47 -27.09
C SER A 695 22.68 15.27 -27.14
N GLY A 696 23.62 15.27 -28.10
CA GLY A 696 24.66 14.26 -28.22
C GLY A 696 24.63 13.58 -29.59
N ASN A 697 25.10 12.34 -29.70
CA ASN A 697 25.16 11.62 -30.98
C ASN A 697 24.13 10.50 -31.04
N ASP A 698 23.00 10.77 -31.67
CA ASP A 698 21.85 9.87 -31.62
C ASP A 698 21.73 9.01 -32.87
N THR A 699 21.05 7.88 -32.73
CA THR A 699 20.61 7.03 -33.84
C THR A 699 19.09 7.01 -33.83
N LEU A 700 18.47 7.44 -34.92
CA LEU A 700 17.03 7.56 -35.07
C LEU A 700 16.56 6.64 -36.21
N THR A 701 15.59 5.79 -35.90
CA THR A 701 14.97 4.84 -36.84
C THR A 701 13.46 5.07 -36.84
N GLY A 702 12.88 5.46 -37.97
CA GLY A 702 11.43 5.67 -38.07
C GLY A 702 10.65 4.36 -38.23
N ASP A 703 11.23 3.42 -38.98
CA ASP A 703 10.61 2.20 -39.49
C ASP A 703 9.44 2.49 -40.46
N ALA A 704 8.20 2.12 -40.13
CA ALA A 704 7.10 2.06 -41.07
C ALA A 704 6.02 3.11 -40.79
N GLY A 705 6.07 4.22 -41.52
CA GLY A 705 4.96 5.13 -41.74
C GLY A 705 5.45 6.48 -42.21
N SER A 706 4.89 7.58 -41.71
CA SER A 706 5.31 8.96 -42.05
C SER A 706 5.90 9.65 -40.84
N ASP A 707 7.22 9.53 -40.70
CA ASP A 707 7.88 9.90 -39.45
C ASP A 707 8.47 11.30 -39.50
N VAL A 708 8.66 11.91 -38.34
CA VAL A 708 9.21 13.25 -38.17
C VAL A 708 10.45 13.19 -37.28
N PHE A 709 11.60 13.56 -37.83
CA PHE A 709 12.87 13.65 -37.10
C PHE A 709 13.14 15.11 -36.71
N VAL A 710 13.18 15.40 -35.41
CA VAL A 710 13.18 16.77 -34.87
C VAL A 710 14.57 17.19 -34.42
N PHE A 711 14.99 18.40 -34.81
CA PHE A 711 16.28 18.99 -34.43
C PHE A 711 16.13 20.43 -33.95
N LYS A 712 16.71 20.77 -32.79
CA LYS A 712 16.61 22.10 -32.20
C LYS A 712 17.99 22.65 -31.84
N ARG A 713 18.16 23.98 -31.95
CA ARG A 713 19.43 24.65 -31.62
C ARG A 713 19.76 24.58 -30.12
N ALA A 714 18.74 24.37 -29.29
CA ALA A 714 18.87 24.20 -27.84
C ALA A 714 19.57 22.89 -27.44
N ASP A 715 19.64 21.91 -28.34
CA ASP A 715 20.16 20.57 -28.07
C ASP A 715 21.70 20.55 -28.00
N GLY A 716 22.38 21.62 -28.44
CA GLY A 716 23.84 21.67 -28.46
C GLY A 716 24.48 20.80 -29.56
N ALA A 717 25.79 20.97 -29.76
CA ALA A 717 26.49 20.32 -30.87
C ALA A 717 26.55 18.79 -30.72
N GLY A 718 26.35 18.07 -31.81
CA GLY A 718 26.27 16.60 -31.86
C GLY A 718 26.04 16.09 -33.28
N THR A 719 26.25 14.80 -33.50
CA THR A 719 26.04 14.13 -34.78
C THR A 719 24.96 13.06 -34.65
N SER A 720 23.79 13.29 -35.26
CA SER A 720 22.69 12.33 -35.26
C SER A 720 22.57 11.61 -36.60
N PHE A 721 22.26 10.31 -36.53
CA PHE A 721 22.19 9.40 -37.66
C PHE A 721 20.76 8.89 -37.85
N ILE A 722 20.16 9.20 -39.00
CA ILE A 722 18.85 8.67 -39.39
C ILE A 722 19.07 7.45 -40.27
N THR A 723 18.58 6.29 -39.86
CA THR A 723 18.95 4.99 -40.46
C THR A 723 18.17 4.61 -41.72
N ASP A 724 16.97 5.14 -41.89
CA ASP A 724 15.95 4.59 -42.80
C ASP A 724 14.99 5.63 -43.38
N PHE A 725 15.41 6.90 -43.46
CA PHE A 725 14.60 7.99 -43.99
C PHE A 725 14.00 7.70 -45.38
N THR A 726 12.67 7.76 -45.46
CA THR A 726 11.87 7.54 -46.66
C THR A 726 11.48 8.86 -47.33
N LEU A 727 12.14 9.17 -48.45
CA LEU A 727 11.90 10.37 -49.26
C LEU A 727 10.42 10.58 -49.62
N GLY A 728 9.93 11.81 -49.44
CA GLY A 728 8.57 12.23 -49.75
C GLY A 728 7.51 11.80 -48.73
N THR A 729 7.82 10.83 -47.87
CA THR A 729 6.96 10.35 -46.80
C THR A 729 7.38 11.01 -45.49
N ASP A 730 8.60 10.74 -45.04
CA ASP A 730 9.13 11.25 -43.78
C ASP A 730 9.48 12.74 -43.88
N LYS A 731 9.70 13.34 -42.71
CA LYS A 731 10.00 14.76 -42.55
C LYS A 731 11.17 14.97 -41.61
N ILE A 732 12.02 15.92 -41.95
CA ILE A 732 13.03 16.46 -41.05
C ILE A 732 12.53 17.81 -40.55
N ASP A 733 12.20 17.92 -39.27
CA ASP A 733 11.81 19.18 -38.67
C ASP A 733 13.03 19.98 -38.23
N LEU A 734 13.28 21.07 -38.96
CA LEU A 734 14.38 22.00 -38.72
C LEU A 734 13.89 23.36 -38.22
N SER A 735 12.61 23.48 -37.88
CA SER A 735 12.02 24.72 -37.34
C SER A 735 12.77 25.20 -36.08
N GLY A 736 13.21 24.26 -35.23
CA GLY A 736 13.99 24.51 -34.03
C GLY A 736 15.43 24.97 -34.28
N LEU A 737 15.95 24.84 -35.50
CA LEU A 737 17.24 25.41 -35.91
C LEU A 737 17.08 26.84 -36.45
N GLY A 738 15.86 27.31 -36.69
CA GLY A 738 15.57 28.64 -37.22
C GLY A 738 15.58 28.74 -38.75
N TYR A 739 15.49 27.61 -39.45
CA TYR A 739 15.33 27.59 -40.90
C TYR A 739 13.89 27.87 -41.31
N THR A 740 13.70 28.79 -42.24
CA THR A 740 12.38 29.22 -42.72
C THR A 740 12.02 28.64 -44.09
N SER A 741 12.99 28.08 -44.81
CA SER A 741 12.79 27.54 -46.15
C SER A 741 13.87 26.52 -46.55
N PHE A 742 13.57 25.72 -47.58
CA PHE A 742 14.54 24.79 -48.16
C PHE A 742 15.76 25.49 -48.77
N ALA A 743 15.60 26.72 -49.27
CA ALA A 743 16.71 27.50 -49.80
C ALA A 743 17.75 27.82 -48.71
N ASP A 744 17.30 28.00 -47.47
CA ASP A 744 18.18 28.28 -46.33
C ASP A 744 19.03 27.03 -45.98
N VAL A 745 18.42 25.84 -46.02
CA VAL A 745 19.10 24.57 -45.72
C VAL A 745 20.03 24.11 -46.85
N GLN A 746 19.73 24.45 -48.11
CA GLN A 746 20.57 24.07 -49.26
C GLN A 746 22.03 24.52 -49.11
N ALA A 747 22.29 25.63 -48.43
CA ALA A 747 23.66 26.11 -48.19
C ALA A 747 24.44 25.25 -47.18
N HIS A 748 23.74 24.46 -46.37
CA HIS A 748 24.28 23.60 -45.31
C HIS A 748 24.29 22.12 -45.69
N LEU A 749 23.72 21.78 -46.85
CA LEU A 749 23.62 20.41 -47.34
C LEU A 749 24.89 20.02 -48.12
N SER A 750 25.46 18.89 -47.74
CA SER A 750 26.65 18.31 -48.37
C SER A 750 26.51 16.79 -48.50
N THR A 751 27.53 16.15 -49.08
CA THR A 751 27.61 14.68 -49.17
C THR A 751 28.74 14.20 -48.27
N GLY A 752 28.40 13.32 -47.33
CA GLY A 752 29.34 12.68 -46.42
C GLY A 752 30.32 11.75 -47.14
N ALA A 753 31.33 11.27 -46.42
CA ALA A 753 32.39 10.41 -46.96
C ALA A 753 31.86 9.04 -47.46
N ASP A 754 30.71 8.62 -46.96
CA ASP A 754 29.94 7.44 -47.31
C ASP A 754 28.98 7.64 -48.50
N GLY A 755 28.86 8.87 -49.01
CA GLY A 755 27.96 9.22 -50.10
C GLY A 755 26.56 9.64 -49.65
N PHE A 756 26.30 9.70 -48.35
CA PHE A 756 25.00 10.05 -47.77
C PHE A 756 24.83 11.56 -47.59
N ALA A 757 23.59 12.01 -47.49
CA ALA A 757 23.26 13.42 -47.27
C ALA A 757 23.66 13.84 -45.85
N LEU A 758 24.41 14.94 -45.75
CA LEU A 758 24.83 15.54 -44.49
C LEU A 758 24.34 16.99 -44.43
N ILE A 759 23.56 17.33 -43.42
CA ILE A 759 23.19 18.71 -43.08
C ILE A 759 24.05 19.13 -41.90
N SER A 760 24.84 20.19 -42.04
CA SER A 760 25.74 20.67 -40.99
C SER A 760 25.48 22.15 -40.66
N ASP A 761 25.03 22.44 -39.44
CA ASP A 761 24.83 23.79 -38.94
C ASP A 761 25.31 23.96 -37.50
N ALA A 762 26.21 24.92 -37.27
CA ALA A 762 26.69 25.31 -35.94
C ALA A 762 27.14 24.15 -35.01
N GLY A 763 27.58 23.02 -35.59
CA GLY A 763 28.00 21.82 -34.85
C GLY A 763 26.90 20.75 -34.68
N HIS A 764 25.71 20.96 -35.23
CA HIS A 764 24.70 19.91 -35.43
C HIS A 764 24.92 19.27 -36.80
N ASP A 765 25.28 17.99 -36.80
CA ASP A 765 25.48 17.21 -38.00
C ASP A 765 24.38 16.14 -38.12
N ILE A 766 23.55 16.22 -39.16
CA ILE A 766 22.47 15.27 -39.42
C ILE A 766 22.83 14.45 -40.65
N LEU A 767 23.06 13.14 -40.45
CA LEU A 767 23.43 12.21 -41.51
C LEU A 767 22.27 11.27 -41.84
N LEU A 768 21.87 11.24 -43.11
CA LEU A 768 20.73 10.43 -43.58
C LEU A 768 21.22 9.21 -44.37
N GLN A 769 21.14 8.04 -43.77
CA GLN A 769 21.55 6.80 -44.42
C GLN A 769 20.73 6.53 -45.69
N HIS A 770 21.39 6.04 -46.74
CA HIS A 770 20.77 5.67 -48.02
C HIS A 770 20.11 6.81 -48.82
N VAL A 771 20.21 8.06 -48.36
CA VAL A 771 19.73 9.25 -49.07
C VAL A 771 20.92 10.09 -49.51
N THR A 772 20.91 10.59 -50.74
CA THR A 772 21.92 11.54 -51.23
C THR A 772 21.38 12.98 -51.20
N ALA A 773 22.27 13.96 -51.03
CA ALA A 773 21.90 15.37 -50.95
C ALA A 773 21.06 15.88 -52.13
N THR A 774 21.23 15.30 -53.32
CA THR A 774 20.49 15.72 -54.53
C THR A 774 19.06 15.17 -54.61
N GLN A 775 18.71 14.20 -53.77
CA GLN A 775 17.36 13.62 -53.74
C GLN A 775 16.39 14.41 -52.86
N LEU A 776 16.90 15.14 -51.87
CA LEU A 776 16.12 15.94 -50.93
C LEU A 776 15.45 17.13 -51.61
N LYS A 777 14.21 17.41 -51.22
CA LYS A 777 13.36 18.50 -51.73
C LYS A 777 12.67 19.21 -50.58
N ALA A 778 12.10 20.38 -50.85
CA ALA A 778 11.37 21.15 -49.84
C ALA A 778 10.25 20.37 -49.11
N ALA A 779 9.66 19.36 -49.75
CA ALA A 779 8.61 18.53 -49.15
C ALA A 779 9.13 17.53 -48.10
N ASP A 780 10.44 17.32 -47.99
CA ASP A 780 11.07 16.40 -47.03
C ASP A 780 11.36 17.09 -45.68
N PHE A 781 10.99 18.37 -45.53
CA PHE A 781 11.34 19.20 -44.37
C PHE A 781 10.14 19.94 -43.79
N LEU A 782 10.22 20.24 -42.50
CA LEU A 782 9.39 21.23 -41.82
C LEU A 782 10.27 22.43 -41.42
N PHE A 783 9.70 23.63 -41.53
CA PHE A 783 10.37 24.91 -41.29
C PHE A 783 9.53 25.78 -40.35
N SER A 784 10.18 26.74 -39.69
CA SER A 784 9.54 27.69 -38.75
C SER A 784 8.58 28.68 -39.40
#